data_AF-A0A1I8J7U8-F1
#
_entry.id   AF-A0A1I8J7U8-F1
#
_cell.length_a   1.000
_cell.length_b   1.000
_cell.length_c   1.000
_cell.angle_alpha   90.00
_cell.angle_beta   90.00
_cell.angle_gamma   90.00
#
_symmetry.space_group_name_H-M   'P 1'
#
loop_
_entity.id
_entity.type
_entity.pdbx_description
1 polymer ?
#
loop_
_entity_poly.entity_id
_entity_poly.type
_entity_poly.pdbx_seq_one_letter_code
_entity_poly.pdbx_strand_id
1 'polypeptide(L)'
;MTVGKDVSTLFPDVVNCMQADNLELKKLVYLYLMNYAKTQPDKAIMAVNTFVRDCEDPNPLIRALAVRTIGCIRVDEITAYLCDPLRKCLKDEDPYVRKTAAVCVAKLHDIDPLLVEEQGFLDALKELLADSNPMVVANAVAAITEISDSAQTDTAADMLCWSGQLINKLLTALNECTEWGQVFILDAVANYTPTENNEAQNMIERVSPRLAHANAAVVLSAVKVIMKLLEMLDPNSDFVVSTIKKLSAPLVTLLSSEPEIQYVALRNINLIVQKRPDILKQELKVFFVKYNDPIYVKLEKLDILIRLTSAANIANVLAELKEYATEVDVDFVRKAVRAIGRCAIKVESAAERCVSTLLDLIQTKVNYVVQEAIVVIKDIFRKYPNKYESVIGTLCENLDTLDEPEARASMIWIIGEYAERIDNADELLESFLEGFADEQTAVQLQLLTSVVKLFLKRPTDTQELVQQALSLATQEADNPDLRDRGYIYWRLLSTDPAAAKQVVLAEKPLISEETDLLEPNLLDELICHIGSLASVYHKPPAAFVDGRGGGQVAKATKGLPSRLAAEAGGAAAAAAGAGGGDFGAGTGAPGRPAVSVIPTQESLIGDLLDIDMSGGATAAAAMAAASASTNQQPVDLLGEGLDSLLGGPAPSATSPVPPSGASAAAGGSGADSLADIFGGLGGGVGGGLGGGGGFDPPMETWLPAQKGKGLQIEGRFLRRGPQLSMELRLRNNAMQQLNGFAVQFNKNSFGLAPAQPLAMNPLAPQQSVTTLLPLNTKGPVQKMDPLLTLQVAVKNNIDIFYFACLIPMYALFTEEGDMDKRVFLSTWKDIPPENETQFNLGSYAHDADTASTMLRSFNVFTIAKRSVESTDMLYQCVKLTNGILVLAELKIVPQTNAYTLSLKSRHVEIYPGVHEAYLAVLKG
;
A
#
# COMPACT_ATOMS: atom_id res chain seq x y z
N MET A 1 4.54 23.21 -17.08
CA MET A 1 5.00 21.81 -16.92
C MET A 1 4.86 21.35 -15.46
N THR A 2 5.92 21.27 -14.64
CA THR A 2 5.90 20.59 -13.32
C THR A 2 4.92 21.16 -12.29
N VAL A 3 4.56 22.45 -12.38
CA VAL A 3 3.56 23.11 -11.50
C VAL A 3 2.15 23.10 -12.12
N GLY A 4 1.84 22.14 -12.99
CA GLY A 4 0.53 21.97 -13.64
C GLY A 4 0.11 23.08 -14.64
N LYS A 5 0.84 24.20 -14.73
CA LYS A 5 0.58 25.27 -15.69
C LYS A 5 0.95 24.84 -17.10
N ASP A 6 0.04 25.07 -18.05
CA ASP A 6 0.33 24.92 -19.47
C ASP A 6 1.27 26.04 -19.96
N VAL A 7 2.24 25.66 -20.77
CA VAL A 7 3.24 26.52 -21.43
C VAL A 7 3.34 26.22 -22.92
N SER A 8 2.35 25.51 -23.50
CA SER A 8 2.25 25.16 -24.93
C SER A 8 2.32 26.36 -25.88
N THR A 9 2.04 27.57 -25.39
CA THR A 9 2.17 28.83 -26.14
C THR A 9 3.62 29.15 -26.53
N LEU A 10 4.61 28.70 -25.73
CA LEU A 10 6.04 28.94 -25.94
C LEU A 10 6.70 27.94 -26.90
N PHE A 11 5.92 27.01 -27.49
CA PHE A 11 6.45 25.92 -28.31
C PHE A 11 7.41 26.39 -29.43
N PRO A 12 7.10 27.42 -30.24
CA PRO A 12 8.01 27.87 -31.30
C PRO A 12 9.33 28.43 -30.75
N ASP A 13 9.27 29.20 -29.67
CA ASP A 13 10.44 29.82 -29.05
C ASP A 13 11.37 28.76 -28.42
N VAL A 14 10.78 27.75 -27.77
CA VAL A 14 11.52 26.63 -27.17
C VAL A 14 12.17 25.74 -28.25
N VAL A 15 11.50 25.51 -29.40
CA VAL A 15 12.11 24.80 -30.54
C VAL A 15 13.27 25.59 -31.16
N ASN A 16 13.18 26.92 -31.23
CA ASN A 16 14.30 27.75 -31.71
C ASN A 16 15.54 27.63 -30.80
N CYS A 17 15.35 27.54 -29.49
CA CYS A 17 16.44 27.30 -28.52
C CYS A 17 17.17 25.95 -28.71
N MET A 18 16.60 25.01 -29.48
CA MET A 18 17.22 23.70 -29.76
C MET A 18 18.49 23.79 -30.63
N GLN A 19 18.64 24.89 -31.38
CA GLN A 19 19.81 25.13 -32.25
C GLN A 19 21.04 25.63 -31.48
N ALA A 20 20.94 25.86 -30.17
CA ALA A 20 22.06 26.29 -29.35
C ALA A 20 22.93 25.12 -28.90
N ASP A 21 24.26 25.30 -28.94
CA ASP A 21 25.25 24.25 -28.64
C ASP A 21 25.37 23.88 -27.14
N ASN A 22 24.51 24.44 -26.27
CA ASN A 22 24.51 24.14 -24.84
C ASN A 22 23.71 22.86 -24.55
N LEU A 23 24.40 21.80 -24.13
CA LEU A 23 23.82 20.51 -23.73
C LEU A 23 22.71 20.62 -22.67
N GLU A 24 22.84 21.52 -21.69
CA GLU A 24 21.83 21.72 -20.64
C GLU A 24 20.54 22.30 -21.21
N LEU A 25 20.66 23.25 -22.15
CA LEU A 25 19.53 23.84 -22.84
C LEU A 25 18.87 22.82 -23.77
N LYS A 26 19.65 22.03 -24.53
CA LYS A 26 19.13 20.92 -25.35
C LYS A 26 18.37 19.90 -24.49
N LYS A 27 18.89 19.49 -23.32
CA LYS A 27 18.17 18.61 -22.37
C LYS A 27 16.81 19.18 -21.95
N LEU A 28 16.75 20.48 -21.62
CA LEU A 28 15.51 21.15 -21.22
C LEU A 28 14.49 21.22 -22.37
N VAL A 29 14.94 21.56 -23.58
CA VAL A 29 14.11 21.62 -24.79
C VAL A 29 13.57 20.23 -25.15
N TYR A 30 14.40 19.19 -25.06
CA TYR A 30 13.99 17.81 -25.37
C TYR A 30 12.96 17.29 -24.36
N LEU A 31 13.12 17.60 -23.06
CA LEU A 31 12.13 17.27 -22.04
C LEU A 31 10.80 18.02 -22.25
N TYR A 32 10.85 19.27 -22.71
CA TYR A 32 9.66 20.02 -23.12
C TYR A 32 8.96 19.34 -24.31
N LEU A 33 9.71 18.97 -25.35
CA LEU A 33 9.17 18.33 -26.54
C LEU A 33 8.54 16.96 -26.25
N MET A 34 9.16 16.12 -25.42
CA MET A 34 8.59 14.83 -25.00
C MET A 34 7.20 14.97 -24.35
N ASN A 35 6.97 16.04 -23.59
CA ASN A 35 5.69 16.30 -22.94
C ASN A 35 4.64 16.89 -23.90
N TYR A 36 5.05 17.83 -24.77
CA TYR A 36 4.11 18.58 -25.62
C TYR A 36 3.87 17.99 -27.02
N ALA A 37 4.75 17.11 -27.53
CA ALA A 37 4.60 16.52 -28.87
C ALA A 37 3.28 15.75 -29.04
N LYS A 38 2.77 15.08 -27.98
CA LYS A 38 1.47 14.41 -28.00
C LYS A 38 0.28 15.36 -28.18
N THR A 39 0.41 16.61 -27.76
CA THR A 39 -0.66 17.61 -27.83
C THR A 39 -0.59 18.50 -29.07
N GLN A 40 0.59 18.59 -29.71
CA GLN A 40 0.85 19.41 -30.90
C GLN A 40 1.81 18.68 -31.86
N PRO A 41 1.37 17.58 -32.50
CA PRO A 41 2.23 16.75 -33.35
C PRO A 41 2.80 17.55 -34.53
N ASP A 42 1.97 18.34 -35.23
CA ASP A 42 2.35 19.14 -36.41
C ASP A 42 3.56 20.05 -36.15
N LYS A 43 3.67 20.61 -34.93
CA LYS A 43 4.79 21.47 -34.53
C LYS A 43 6.02 20.66 -34.11
N ALA A 44 5.84 19.45 -33.59
CA ALA A 44 6.95 18.56 -33.24
C ALA A 44 7.74 18.12 -34.48
N ILE A 45 7.09 18.02 -35.65
CA ILE A 45 7.76 17.73 -36.94
C ILE A 45 8.88 18.75 -37.23
N MET A 46 8.70 20.02 -36.85
CA MET A 46 9.73 21.07 -37.04
C MET A 46 11.06 20.76 -36.33
N ALA A 47 11.02 19.94 -35.27
CA ALA A 47 12.20 19.54 -34.51
C ALA A 47 13.00 18.40 -35.18
N VAL A 48 12.37 17.58 -36.04
CA VAL A 48 12.94 16.35 -36.63
C VAL A 48 14.26 16.62 -37.36
N ASN A 49 14.32 17.63 -38.22
CA ASN A 49 15.54 17.97 -38.98
C ASN A 49 16.73 18.37 -38.08
N THR A 50 16.45 18.86 -36.86
CA THR A 50 17.49 19.21 -35.89
C THR A 50 17.84 18.00 -35.02
N PHE A 51 16.87 17.13 -34.69
CA PHE A 51 17.17 15.84 -34.06
C PHE A 51 18.07 14.95 -34.93
N VAL A 52 17.78 14.82 -36.22
CA VAL A 52 18.63 14.05 -37.17
C VAL A 52 20.05 14.61 -37.24
N ARG A 53 20.20 15.94 -37.20
CA ARG A 53 21.51 16.61 -37.15
C ARG A 53 22.24 16.32 -35.83
N ASP A 54 21.53 16.38 -34.70
CA ASP A 54 22.08 16.11 -33.37
C ASP A 54 22.45 14.63 -33.19
N CYS A 55 21.84 13.71 -33.94
CA CYS A 55 22.28 12.31 -34.04
C CYS A 55 23.63 12.14 -34.77
N GLU A 56 24.13 13.16 -35.47
CA GLU A 56 25.44 13.17 -36.14
C GLU A 56 26.46 14.11 -35.46
N ASP A 57 26.10 14.66 -34.29
CA ASP A 57 26.96 15.56 -33.52
C ASP A 57 28.27 14.87 -33.04
N PRO A 58 29.43 15.55 -33.02
CA PRO A 58 30.67 14.97 -32.51
C PRO A 58 30.57 14.47 -31.05
N ASN A 59 29.70 15.06 -30.22
CA ASN A 59 29.51 14.67 -28.82
C ASN A 59 28.58 13.44 -28.68
N PRO A 60 29.08 12.29 -28.19
CA PRO A 60 28.26 11.08 -28.04
C PRO A 60 27.07 11.27 -27.10
N LEU A 61 27.15 12.19 -26.13
CA LEU A 61 26.03 12.51 -25.24
C LEU A 61 24.89 13.21 -25.99
N ILE A 62 25.19 14.03 -27.01
CA ILE A 62 24.17 14.68 -27.84
C ILE A 62 23.54 13.64 -28.77
N ARG A 63 24.35 12.79 -29.44
CA ARG A 63 23.84 11.69 -30.30
C ARG A 63 22.89 10.76 -29.55
N ALA A 64 23.32 10.24 -28.41
CA ALA A 64 22.50 9.33 -27.59
C ALA A 64 21.23 10.01 -27.07
N LEU A 65 21.33 11.28 -26.63
CA LEU A 65 20.19 12.05 -26.15
C LEU A 65 19.16 12.31 -27.27
N ALA A 66 19.61 12.63 -28.49
CA ALA A 66 18.75 12.83 -29.65
C ALA A 66 17.99 11.55 -30.02
N VAL A 67 18.68 10.43 -30.25
CA VAL A 67 18.05 9.14 -30.57
C VAL A 67 17.04 8.73 -29.48
N ARG A 68 17.40 8.88 -28.20
CA ARG A 68 16.51 8.57 -27.07
C ARG A 68 15.26 9.44 -27.05
N THR A 69 15.38 10.72 -27.42
CA THR A 69 14.25 11.64 -27.44
C THR A 69 13.31 11.38 -28.62
N ILE A 70 13.84 11.13 -29.82
CA ILE A 70 13.02 10.75 -30.98
C ILE A 70 12.21 9.48 -30.66
N GLY A 71 12.86 8.43 -30.14
CA GLY A 71 12.19 7.17 -29.78
C GLY A 71 11.23 7.26 -28.57
N CYS A 72 11.15 8.40 -27.89
CA CYS A 72 10.13 8.67 -26.87
C CYS A 72 8.92 9.44 -27.43
N ILE A 73 9.01 10.01 -28.62
CA ILE A 73 7.93 10.77 -29.27
C ILE A 73 7.03 9.79 -30.04
N ARG A 74 5.87 9.50 -29.47
CA ARG A 74 4.84 8.66 -30.10
C ARG A 74 4.02 9.47 -31.12
N VAL A 75 4.63 9.76 -32.28
CA VAL A 75 4.00 10.42 -33.44
C VAL A 75 4.47 9.69 -34.69
N ASP A 76 3.56 9.02 -35.39
CA ASP A 76 3.86 8.04 -36.44
C ASP A 76 4.70 8.62 -37.59
N GLU A 77 4.44 9.88 -37.98
CA GLU A 77 5.22 10.59 -38.99
C GLU A 77 6.69 10.79 -38.60
N ILE A 78 6.99 10.91 -37.30
CA ILE A 78 8.35 11.08 -36.77
C ILE A 78 9.08 9.73 -36.73
N THR A 79 8.35 8.65 -36.48
CA THR A 79 8.86 7.26 -36.43
C THR A 79 9.59 6.86 -37.72
N ALA A 80 9.06 7.26 -38.89
CA ALA A 80 9.69 7.00 -40.19
C ALA A 80 11.09 7.64 -40.31
N TYR A 81 11.31 8.83 -39.73
CA TYR A 81 12.60 9.52 -39.76
C TYR A 81 13.61 9.03 -38.71
N LEU A 82 13.21 8.13 -37.80
CA LEU A 82 14.10 7.54 -36.79
C LEU A 82 14.98 6.41 -37.36
N CYS A 83 14.52 5.70 -38.40
CA CYS A 83 15.18 4.48 -38.88
C CYS A 83 16.65 4.68 -39.28
N ASP A 84 16.95 5.71 -40.07
CA ASP A 84 18.33 5.97 -40.53
C ASP A 84 19.27 6.43 -39.39
N PRO A 85 18.91 7.42 -38.53
CA PRO A 85 19.69 7.75 -37.34
C PRO A 85 19.91 6.53 -36.42
N LEU A 86 18.87 5.74 -36.18
CA LEU A 86 18.93 4.58 -35.29
C LEU A 86 19.92 3.53 -35.83
N ARG A 87 19.88 3.24 -37.13
CA ARG A 87 20.80 2.29 -37.78
C ARG A 87 22.26 2.74 -37.69
N LYS A 88 22.53 4.05 -37.76
CA LYS A 88 23.89 4.61 -37.54
C LYS A 88 24.31 4.46 -36.08
N CYS A 89 23.45 4.84 -35.14
CA CYS A 89 23.77 4.82 -33.71
C CYS A 89 23.91 3.41 -33.10
N LEU A 90 23.30 2.38 -33.70
CA LEU A 90 23.58 0.97 -33.35
C LEU A 90 25.02 0.56 -33.69
N LYS A 91 25.68 1.24 -34.63
CA LYS A 91 27.06 0.97 -35.09
C LYS A 91 28.03 2.10 -34.72
N ASP A 92 27.69 2.91 -33.73
CA ASP A 92 28.52 4.00 -33.22
C ASP A 92 29.79 3.48 -32.52
N GLU A 93 30.88 4.22 -32.56
CA GLU A 93 32.12 3.91 -31.82
C GLU A 93 31.88 3.88 -30.30
N ASP A 94 31.03 4.76 -29.78
CA ASP A 94 30.81 4.93 -28.35
C ASP A 94 29.76 3.94 -27.77
N PRO A 95 30.12 3.11 -26.78
CA PRO A 95 29.19 2.15 -26.16
C PRO A 95 27.96 2.79 -25.50
N TYR A 96 28.05 4.05 -25.06
CA TYR A 96 26.91 4.78 -24.49
C TYR A 96 25.85 5.08 -25.55
N VAL A 97 26.26 5.35 -26.78
CA VAL A 97 25.34 5.52 -27.92
C VAL A 97 24.72 4.17 -28.29
N ARG A 98 25.53 3.11 -28.46
CA ARG A 98 25.03 1.77 -28.83
C ARG A 98 24.02 1.21 -27.82
N LYS A 99 24.32 1.28 -26.51
CA LYS A 99 23.38 0.80 -25.45
C LYS A 99 22.08 1.61 -25.41
N THR A 100 22.10 2.87 -25.82
CA THR A 100 20.92 3.75 -25.87
C THR A 100 20.09 3.47 -27.12
N ALA A 101 20.76 3.21 -28.25
CA ALA A 101 20.13 2.78 -29.49
C ALA A 101 19.42 1.42 -29.32
N ALA A 102 20.01 0.45 -28.62
CA ALA A 102 19.38 -0.85 -28.33
C ALA A 102 18.01 -0.71 -27.63
N VAL A 103 17.92 0.11 -26.58
CA VAL A 103 16.65 0.42 -25.89
C VAL A 103 15.67 1.20 -26.78
N CYS A 104 16.19 1.99 -27.72
CA CYS A 104 15.36 2.70 -28.71
C CYS A 104 14.70 1.74 -29.71
N VAL A 105 15.34 0.61 -30.08
CA VAL A 105 14.72 -0.43 -30.93
C VAL A 105 13.52 -1.08 -30.24
N ALA A 106 13.60 -1.39 -28.94
CA ALA A 106 12.46 -1.93 -28.20
C ALA A 106 11.27 -0.93 -28.19
N LYS A 107 11.55 0.36 -27.94
CA LYS A 107 10.53 1.42 -28.02
C LYS A 107 9.94 1.63 -29.42
N LEU A 108 10.72 1.37 -30.46
CA LEU A 108 10.25 1.42 -31.85
C LEU A 108 9.30 0.25 -32.14
N HIS A 109 9.64 -0.96 -31.68
CA HIS A 109 8.76 -2.14 -31.78
C HIS A 109 7.44 -1.93 -31.03
N ASP A 110 7.49 -1.25 -29.88
CA ASP A 110 6.34 -0.83 -29.06
C ASP A 110 5.36 0.14 -29.77
N ILE A 111 5.81 0.76 -30.88
CA ILE A 111 5.05 1.72 -31.70
C ILE A 111 4.63 1.06 -33.03
N ASP A 112 5.58 0.48 -33.76
CA ASP A 112 5.36 -0.21 -35.04
C ASP A 112 6.28 -1.46 -35.12
N PRO A 113 5.74 -2.66 -34.81
CA PRO A 113 6.48 -3.91 -34.91
C PRO A 113 6.93 -4.24 -36.34
N LEU A 114 6.11 -3.95 -37.36
CA LEU A 114 6.35 -4.35 -38.74
C LEU A 114 7.55 -3.59 -39.32
N LEU A 115 7.64 -2.30 -39.02
CA LEU A 115 8.78 -1.47 -39.43
C LEU A 115 10.12 -1.98 -38.85
N VAL A 116 10.11 -2.55 -37.63
CA VAL A 116 11.30 -3.12 -36.98
C VAL A 116 11.76 -4.40 -37.68
N GLU A 117 10.81 -5.26 -38.07
CA GLU A 117 11.05 -6.50 -38.82
C GLU A 117 11.55 -6.20 -40.24
N GLU A 118 10.83 -5.37 -41.02
CA GLU A 118 11.19 -5.04 -42.42
C GLU A 118 12.56 -4.36 -42.55
N GLN A 119 12.94 -3.53 -41.57
CA GLN A 119 14.23 -2.85 -41.56
C GLN A 119 15.39 -3.73 -41.03
N GLY A 120 15.11 -4.94 -40.53
CA GLY A 120 16.12 -5.86 -40.01
C GLY A 120 16.79 -5.38 -38.72
N PHE A 121 16.11 -4.61 -37.88
CA PHE A 121 16.67 -4.15 -36.60
C PHE A 121 16.83 -5.29 -35.57
N LEU A 122 16.04 -6.36 -35.70
CA LEU A 122 16.16 -7.56 -34.84
C LEU A 122 17.53 -8.23 -34.99
N ASP A 123 18.07 -8.33 -36.21
CA ASP A 123 19.39 -8.92 -36.42
C ASP A 123 20.51 -7.99 -35.92
N ALA A 124 20.35 -6.67 -36.03
CA ALA A 124 21.26 -5.71 -35.43
C ALA A 124 21.30 -5.81 -33.89
N LEU A 125 20.16 -6.08 -33.23
CA LEU A 125 20.14 -6.38 -31.79
C LEU A 125 20.89 -7.68 -31.45
N LYS A 126 20.79 -8.72 -32.28
CA LYS A 126 21.55 -9.98 -32.10
C LYS A 126 23.04 -9.77 -32.28
N GLU A 127 23.47 -8.93 -33.22
CA GLU A 127 24.89 -8.52 -33.36
C GLU A 127 25.41 -7.88 -32.05
N LEU A 128 24.61 -7.03 -31.40
CA LEU A 128 24.96 -6.38 -30.13
C LEU A 128 25.05 -7.32 -28.91
N LEU A 129 24.51 -8.54 -28.97
CA LEU A 129 24.75 -9.57 -27.94
C LEU A 129 26.21 -10.07 -27.92
N ALA A 130 26.98 -9.78 -28.98
CA ALA A 130 28.40 -10.11 -29.10
C ALA A 130 29.32 -8.86 -29.02
N ASP A 131 28.79 -7.73 -28.54
CA ASP A 131 29.57 -6.50 -28.32
C ASP A 131 30.70 -6.70 -27.30
N SER A 132 31.76 -5.92 -27.42
CA SER A 132 32.89 -5.94 -26.48
C SER A 132 32.58 -5.28 -25.13
N ASN A 133 31.51 -4.47 -25.04
CA ASN A 133 31.11 -3.80 -23.82
C ASN A 133 29.89 -4.49 -23.14
N PRO A 134 30.04 -5.00 -21.91
CA PRO A 134 28.96 -5.68 -21.18
C PRO A 134 27.70 -4.82 -20.97
N MET A 135 27.81 -3.49 -20.89
CA MET A 135 26.65 -2.60 -20.76
C MET A 135 25.78 -2.56 -22.02
N VAL A 136 26.38 -2.75 -23.20
CA VAL A 136 25.65 -2.82 -24.47
C VAL A 136 24.92 -4.15 -24.55
N VAL A 137 25.61 -5.25 -24.20
CA VAL A 137 25.03 -6.60 -24.12
C VAL A 137 23.82 -6.62 -23.16
N ALA A 138 23.96 -6.06 -21.95
CA ALA A 138 22.86 -6.01 -20.97
C ALA A 138 21.61 -5.27 -21.50
N ASN A 139 21.78 -4.11 -22.13
CA ASN A 139 20.66 -3.37 -22.73
C ASN A 139 20.08 -4.06 -23.97
N ALA A 140 20.90 -4.74 -24.77
CA ALA A 140 20.44 -5.55 -25.89
C ALA A 140 19.62 -6.77 -25.42
N VAL A 141 20.05 -7.43 -24.33
CA VAL A 141 19.28 -8.51 -23.68
C VAL A 141 17.94 -8.01 -23.15
N ALA A 142 17.90 -6.86 -22.48
CA ALA A 142 16.66 -6.25 -22.00
C ALA A 142 15.70 -5.95 -23.16
N ALA A 143 16.18 -5.29 -24.22
CA ALA A 143 15.40 -4.99 -25.42
C ALA A 143 14.88 -6.27 -26.12
N ILE A 144 15.71 -7.30 -26.25
CA ILE A 144 15.32 -8.59 -26.84
C ILE A 144 14.25 -9.30 -25.99
N THR A 145 14.35 -9.22 -24.66
CA THR A 145 13.36 -9.84 -23.76
C THR A 145 12.02 -9.10 -23.82
N GLU A 146 12.03 -7.77 -23.83
CA GLU A 146 10.83 -6.92 -23.97
C GLU A 146 10.14 -7.13 -25.33
N ILE A 147 10.91 -7.21 -26.42
CA ILE A 147 10.39 -7.58 -27.75
C ILE A 147 9.84 -9.01 -27.74
N SER A 148 10.52 -9.98 -27.12
CA SER A 148 10.09 -11.37 -27.07
C SER A 148 8.80 -11.59 -26.27
N ASP A 149 8.55 -10.83 -25.20
CA ASP A 149 7.32 -10.93 -24.41
C ASP A 149 6.17 -10.07 -25.02
N SER A 150 6.46 -9.15 -25.95
CA SER A 150 5.46 -8.31 -26.66
C SER A 150 5.15 -8.75 -28.10
N ALA A 151 5.97 -9.62 -28.69
CA ALA A 151 5.83 -10.10 -30.06
C ALA A 151 4.49 -10.84 -30.29
N GLN A 152 3.71 -10.36 -31.25
CA GLN A 152 2.45 -10.99 -31.68
C GLN A 152 2.67 -12.06 -32.78
N THR A 153 3.86 -12.10 -33.37
CA THR A 153 4.21 -12.95 -34.52
C THR A 153 5.14 -14.08 -34.08
N ASP A 154 4.76 -15.35 -34.34
CA ASP A 154 5.59 -16.54 -34.05
C ASP A 154 7.03 -16.42 -34.63
N THR A 155 7.20 -15.71 -35.76
CA THR A 155 8.49 -15.51 -36.44
C THR A 155 9.47 -14.64 -35.67
N ALA A 156 8.99 -13.64 -34.92
CA ALA A 156 9.84 -12.81 -34.06
C ALA A 156 10.31 -13.61 -32.84
N ALA A 157 9.41 -14.40 -32.23
CA ALA A 157 9.74 -15.29 -31.12
C ALA A 157 10.80 -16.35 -31.52
N ASP A 158 10.64 -17.00 -32.67
CA ASP A 158 11.63 -17.96 -33.21
C ASP A 158 12.97 -17.26 -33.55
N MET A 159 12.94 -16.04 -34.11
CA MET A 159 14.15 -15.27 -34.37
C MET A 159 14.92 -14.87 -33.10
N LEU A 160 14.21 -14.67 -31.99
CA LEU A 160 14.77 -14.24 -30.69
C LEU A 160 15.11 -15.43 -29.79
N CYS A 161 15.03 -16.67 -30.29
CA CYS A 161 15.35 -17.86 -29.52
C CYS A 161 16.80 -17.84 -28.97
N TRP A 162 16.94 -18.06 -27.67
CA TRP A 162 18.24 -18.08 -27.01
C TRP A 162 18.99 -19.36 -27.38
N SER A 163 20.13 -19.23 -28.05
CA SER A 163 21.02 -20.38 -28.30
C SER A 163 21.97 -20.61 -27.12
N GLY A 164 22.33 -21.87 -26.83
CA GLY A 164 23.29 -22.20 -25.78
C GLY A 164 24.66 -21.51 -25.95
N GLN A 165 25.06 -21.18 -27.19
CA GLN A 165 26.26 -20.38 -27.45
C GLN A 165 26.12 -18.92 -27.01
N LEU A 166 24.94 -18.30 -27.18
CA LEU A 166 24.66 -16.96 -26.65
C LEU A 166 24.59 -16.99 -25.12
N ILE A 167 23.91 -17.98 -24.52
CA ILE A 167 23.83 -18.13 -23.06
C ILE A 167 25.22 -18.25 -22.42
N ASN A 168 26.14 -19.02 -23.02
CA ASN A 168 27.53 -19.11 -22.53
C ASN A 168 28.30 -17.77 -22.63
N LYS A 169 28.03 -16.95 -23.64
CA LYS A 169 28.58 -15.58 -23.73
C LYS A 169 27.98 -14.66 -22.66
N LEU A 170 26.66 -14.70 -22.46
CA LEU A 170 25.96 -13.93 -21.43
C LEU A 170 26.44 -14.29 -20.02
N LEU A 171 26.60 -15.57 -19.70
CA LEU A 171 27.18 -16.04 -18.43
C LEU A 171 28.65 -15.63 -18.24
N THR A 172 29.36 -15.28 -19.31
CA THR A 172 30.71 -14.72 -19.23
C THR A 172 30.65 -13.21 -18.96
N ALA A 173 29.82 -12.47 -19.71
CA ALA A 173 29.58 -11.04 -19.55
C ALA A 173 28.96 -10.68 -18.18
N LEU A 174 28.23 -11.61 -17.55
CA LEU A 174 27.62 -11.47 -16.22
C LEU A 174 28.61 -11.01 -15.13
N ASN A 175 29.90 -11.35 -15.25
CA ASN A 175 30.93 -10.96 -14.28
C ASN A 175 31.31 -9.48 -14.34
N GLU A 176 31.09 -8.83 -15.48
CA GLU A 176 31.52 -7.45 -15.78
C GLU A 176 30.34 -6.49 -15.94
N CYS A 177 29.11 -6.97 -15.79
CA CYS A 177 27.89 -6.16 -15.84
C CYS A 177 27.60 -5.45 -14.51
N THR A 178 26.92 -4.30 -14.60
CA THR A 178 26.26 -3.65 -13.45
C THR A 178 25.16 -4.54 -12.89
N GLU A 179 24.69 -4.26 -11.67
CA GLU A 179 23.66 -5.02 -10.95
C GLU A 179 22.38 -5.14 -11.77
N TRP A 180 21.93 -4.04 -12.37
CA TRP A 180 20.78 -4.01 -13.29
C TRP A 180 21.00 -4.91 -14.52
N GLY A 181 22.19 -4.86 -15.12
CA GLY A 181 22.53 -5.72 -16.26
C GLY A 181 22.64 -7.20 -15.89
N GLN A 182 23.09 -7.50 -14.66
CA GLN A 182 23.11 -8.86 -14.14
C GLN A 182 21.69 -9.41 -13.97
N VAL A 183 20.73 -8.61 -13.49
CA VAL A 183 19.31 -9.00 -13.41
C VAL A 183 18.75 -9.30 -14.80
N PHE A 184 18.91 -8.40 -15.79
CA PHE A 184 18.42 -8.63 -17.16
C PHE A 184 19.01 -9.90 -17.79
N ILE A 185 20.31 -10.15 -17.60
CA ILE A 185 20.96 -11.38 -18.08
C ILE A 185 20.41 -12.61 -17.35
N LEU A 186 20.25 -12.58 -16.02
CA LEU A 186 19.70 -13.70 -15.26
C LEU A 186 18.25 -13.99 -15.64
N ASP A 187 17.44 -12.98 -15.94
CA ASP A 187 16.06 -13.16 -16.40
C ASP A 187 15.97 -13.76 -17.80
N ALA A 188 16.84 -13.35 -18.73
CA ALA A 188 16.97 -13.99 -20.04
C ALA A 188 17.48 -15.44 -19.93
N VAL A 189 18.45 -15.70 -19.05
CA VAL A 189 18.94 -17.04 -18.73
C VAL A 189 17.83 -17.90 -18.10
N ALA A 190 16.94 -17.33 -17.29
CA ALA A 190 15.78 -18.04 -16.75
C ALA A 190 14.73 -18.38 -17.82
N ASN A 191 14.67 -17.65 -18.94
CA ASN A 191 13.79 -17.97 -20.06
C ASN A 191 14.32 -19.15 -20.91
N TYR A 192 15.64 -19.37 -20.95
CA TYR A 192 16.25 -20.52 -21.64
C TYR A 192 16.03 -21.85 -20.90
N THR A 193 15.66 -22.89 -21.64
CA THR A 193 15.57 -24.27 -21.14
C THR A 193 16.69 -25.11 -21.77
N PRO A 194 17.73 -25.53 -21.02
CA PRO A 194 18.84 -26.31 -21.57
C PRO A 194 18.37 -27.70 -22.02
N THR A 195 18.99 -28.21 -23.09
CA THR A 195 18.66 -29.54 -23.65
C THR A 195 19.35 -30.69 -22.92
N GLU A 196 20.44 -30.43 -22.18
CA GLU A 196 21.19 -31.46 -21.45
C GLU A 196 21.28 -31.17 -19.94
N ASN A 197 21.20 -32.23 -19.14
CA ASN A 197 21.39 -32.15 -17.68
C ASN A 197 22.78 -31.60 -17.30
N ASN A 198 23.82 -31.90 -18.09
CA ASN A 198 25.17 -31.38 -17.89
C ASN A 198 25.24 -29.86 -18.16
N GLU A 199 24.55 -29.37 -19.19
CA GLU A 199 24.43 -27.93 -19.46
C GLU A 199 23.77 -27.20 -18.29
N ALA A 200 22.65 -27.72 -17.79
CA ALA A 200 21.96 -27.17 -16.61
C ALA A 200 22.85 -27.11 -15.35
N GLN A 201 23.66 -28.15 -15.09
CA GLN A 201 24.62 -28.15 -13.97
C GLN A 201 25.69 -27.07 -14.13
N ASN A 202 26.30 -26.95 -15.33
CA ASN A 202 27.29 -25.92 -15.62
C ASN A 202 26.70 -24.50 -15.46
N MET A 203 25.46 -24.28 -15.88
CA MET A 203 24.75 -23.01 -15.68
C MET A 203 24.55 -22.69 -14.19
N ILE A 204 24.10 -23.65 -13.38
CA ILE A 204 23.95 -23.49 -11.92
C ILE A 204 25.30 -23.13 -11.27
N GLU A 205 26.39 -23.79 -11.64
CA GLU A 205 27.72 -23.48 -11.10
C GLU A 205 28.21 -22.07 -11.47
N ARG A 206 27.92 -21.59 -12.70
CA ARG A 206 28.24 -20.22 -13.13
C ARG A 206 27.39 -19.15 -12.45
N VAL A 207 26.13 -19.45 -12.11
CA VAL A 207 25.22 -18.52 -11.41
C VAL A 207 25.45 -18.53 -9.89
N SER A 208 25.89 -19.66 -9.31
CA SER A 208 26.07 -19.82 -7.86
C SER A 208 26.87 -18.71 -7.15
N PRO A 209 27.92 -18.07 -7.72
CA PRO A 209 28.61 -16.94 -7.09
C PRO A 209 27.74 -15.69 -6.92
N ARG A 210 26.67 -15.51 -7.71
CA ARG A 210 25.73 -14.38 -7.59
C ARG A 210 24.84 -14.47 -6.35
N LEU A 211 24.73 -15.66 -5.73
CA LEU A 211 23.99 -15.85 -4.48
C LEU A 211 24.62 -15.09 -3.29
N ALA A 212 25.90 -14.74 -3.36
CA ALA A 212 26.61 -13.96 -2.32
C ALA A 212 26.70 -12.46 -2.66
N HIS A 213 25.88 -11.98 -3.60
CA HIS A 213 25.90 -10.58 -4.05
C HIS A 213 25.22 -9.64 -3.03
N ALA A 214 25.68 -8.39 -2.93
CA ALA A 214 25.15 -7.43 -1.96
C ALA A 214 23.74 -6.93 -2.31
N ASN A 215 23.43 -6.78 -3.61
CA ASN A 215 22.11 -6.37 -4.08
C ASN A 215 21.12 -7.56 -4.07
N ALA A 216 20.04 -7.43 -3.30
CA ALA A 216 18.97 -8.42 -3.15
C ALA A 216 18.30 -8.84 -4.47
N ALA A 217 18.15 -7.93 -5.44
CA ALA A 217 17.53 -8.24 -6.73
C ALA A 217 18.36 -9.28 -7.51
N VAL A 218 19.69 -9.11 -7.53
CA VAL A 218 20.61 -10.07 -8.17
C VAL A 218 20.54 -11.45 -7.50
N VAL A 219 20.42 -11.49 -6.17
CA VAL A 219 20.28 -12.75 -5.41
C VAL A 219 18.95 -13.42 -5.73
N LEU A 220 17.82 -12.70 -5.74
CA LEU A 220 16.51 -13.26 -6.07
C LEU A 220 16.45 -13.77 -7.51
N SER A 221 17.00 -13.04 -8.50
CA SER A 221 17.11 -13.50 -9.88
C SER A 221 18.01 -14.74 -10.03
N ALA A 222 19.11 -14.82 -9.27
CA ALA A 222 19.95 -16.02 -9.23
C ALA A 222 19.22 -17.23 -8.61
N VAL A 223 18.44 -17.00 -7.54
CA VAL A 223 17.57 -18.04 -6.94
C VAL A 223 16.49 -18.50 -7.93
N LYS A 224 15.85 -17.59 -8.66
CA LYS A 224 14.87 -17.91 -9.72
C LYS A 224 15.46 -18.83 -10.79
N VAL A 225 16.62 -18.49 -11.34
CA VAL A 225 17.34 -19.32 -12.33
C VAL A 225 17.64 -20.72 -11.75
N ILE A 226 18.18 -20.78 -10.53
CA ILE A 226 18.56 -22.05 -9.91
C ILE A 226 17.33 -22.91 -9.61
N MET A 227 16.24 -22.35 -9.07
CA MET A 227 15.01 -23.10 -8.78
C MET A 227 14.44 -23.76 -10.04
N LYS A 228 14.34 -23.03 -11.15
CA LYS A 228 13.86 -23.56 -12.44
C LYS A 228 14.78 -24.65 -13.01
N LEU A 229 16.10 -24.45 -12.96
CA LEU A 229 17.07 -25.46 -13.45
C LEU A 229 17.11 -26.72 -12.57
N LEU A 230 16.87 -26.60 -11.25
CA LEU A 230 16.81 -27.73 -10.32
C LEU A 230 15.61 -28.66 -10.54
N GLU A 231 14.57 -28.20 -11.25
CA GLU A 231 13.37 -29.01 -11.53
C GLU A 231 13.59 -29.98 -12.69
N MET A 232 14.45 -29.60 -13.64
CA MET A 232 14.93 -30.44 -14.74
C MET A 232 15.89 -31.54 -14.25
N LEU A 233 16.65 -31.29 -13.18
CA LEU A 233 17.61 -32.24 -12.60
C LEU A 233 16.97 -33.24 -11.64
N ASP A 234 17.55 -34.44 -11.52
CA ASP A 234 17.04 -35.51 -10.65
C ASP A 234 17.05 -35.13 -9.17
N PRO A 235 15.90 -35.24 -8.47
CA PRO A 235 15.73 -34.67 -7.13
C PRO A 235 16.60 -35.37 -6.08
N ASN A 236 17.02 -36.60 -6.37
CA ASN A 236 17.86 -37.44 -5.51
C ASN A 236 19.36 -37.33 -5.87
N SER A 237 19.74 -36.48 -6.82
CA SER A 237 21.16 -36.25 -7.14
C SER A 237 21.87 -35.52 -6.00
N ASP A 238 23.06 -35.99 -5.62
CA ASP A 238 23.92 -35.31 -4.63
C ASP A 238 24.18 -33.84 -4.99
N PHE A 239 24.21 -33.52 -6.30
CA PHE A 239 24.35 -32.15 -6.80
C PHE A 239 23.15 -31.27 -6.43
N VAL A 240 21.92 -31.79 -6.54
CA VAL A 240 20.68 -31.08 -6.18
C VAL A 240 20.63 -30.85 -4.67
N VAL A 241 20.95 -31.86 -3.86
CA VAL A 241 20.99 -31.75 -2.39
C VAL A 241 22.09 -30.76 -1.94
N SER A 242 23.25 -30.77 -2.60
CA SER A 242 24.34 -29.81 -2.36
C SER A 242 23.93 -28.37 -2.71
N THR A 243 23.27 -28.19 -3.86
CA THR A 243 22.79 -26.87 -4.32
C THR A 243 21.70 -26.31 -3.41
N ILE A 244 20.74 -27.15 -2.99
CA ILE A 244 19.71 -26.79 -2.01
C ILE A 244 20.33 -26.28 -0.69
N LYS A 245 21.39 -26.95 -0.20
CA LYS A 245 22.12 -26.49 1.00
C LYS A 245 22.88 -25.16 0.78
N LYS A 246 23.27 -24.83 -0.44
CA LYS A 246 23.87 -23.52 -0.78
C LYS A 246 22.84 -22.38 -0.85
N LEU A 247 21.56 -22.69 -1.05
CA LEU A 247 20.48 -21.69 -1.15
C LEU A 247 20.01 -21.15 0.22
N SER A 248 20.21 -21.87 1.32
CA SER A 248 19.72 -21.44 2.64
C SER A 248 20.38 -20.15 3.15
N ALA A 249 21.72 -20.08 3.12
CA ALA A 249 22.47 -18.93 3.63
C ALA A 249 22.19 -17.60 2.86
N PRO A 250 22.08 -17.58 1.53
CA PRO A 250 21.61 -16.42 0.76
C PRO A 250 20.23 -15.92 1.21
N LEU A 251 19.25 -16.82 1.35
CA LEU A 251 17.89 -16.46 1.78
C LEU A 251 17.89 -15.88 3.21
N VAL A 252 18.71 -16.43 4.11
CA VAL A 252 18.93 -15.88 5.46
C VAL A 252 19.59 -14.50 5.43
N THR A 253 20.53 -14.26 4.51
CA THR A 253 21.21 -12.96 4.36
C THR A 253 20.23 -11.87 3.93
N LEU A 254 19.28 -12.17 3.03
CA LEU A 254 18.23 -11.21 2.62
C LEU A 254 17.33 -10.75 3.79
N LEU A 255 17.16 -11.59 4.82
CA LEU A 255 16.40 -11.24 6.03
C LEU A 255 17.14 -10.29 6.99
N SER A 256 18.38 -9.92 6.66
CA SER A 256 19.17 -8.92 7.41
C SER A 256 19.17 -7.53 6.77
N SER A 257 18.50 -7.36 5.62
CA SER A 257 18.36 -6.07 4.91
C SER A 257 17.30 -5.15 5.54
N GLU A 258 17.00 -4.03 4.88
CA GLU A 258 15.94 -3.08 5.29
C GLU A 258 14.54 -3.74 5.27
N PRO A 259 13.57 -3.29 6.11
CA PRO A 259 12.28 -3.98 6.29
C PRO A 259 11.48 -4.21 5.01
N GLU A 260 11.56 -3.29 4.05
CA GLU A 260 10.91 -3.36 2.74
C GLU A 260 11.50 -4.50 1.90
N ILE A 261 12.83 -4.65 1.93
CA ILE A 261 13.56 -5.74 1.27
C ILE A 261 13.28 -7.07 1.98
N GLN A 262 13.23 -7.08 3.33
CA GLN A 262 12.84 -8.25 4.10
C GLN A 262 11.44 -8.73 3.71
N TYR A 263 10.46 -7.83 3.57
CA TYR A 263 9.10 -8.20 3.18
C TYR A 263 9.07 -8.86 1.79
N VAL A 264 9.68 -8.25 0.78
CA VAL A 264 9.76 -8.84 -0.57
C VAL A 264 10.49 -10.19 -0.54
N ALA A 265 11.58 -10.31 0.23
CA ALA A 265 12.29 -11.56 0.40
C ALA A 265 11.44 -12.63 1.10
N LEU A 266 10.69 -12.30 2.16
CA LEU A 266 9.80 -13.22 2.88
C LEU A 266 8.69 -13.74 1.97
N ARG A 267 8.03 -12.89 1.17
CA ARG A 267 7.01 -13.33 0.18
C ARG A 267 7.58 -14.34 -0.81
N ASN A 268 8.76 -14.07 -1.37
CA ASN A 268 9.45 -15.01 -2.26
C ASN A 268 9.90 -16.30 -1.52
N ILE A 269 10.36 -16.20 -0.28
CA ILE A 269 10.71 -17.36 0.57
C ILE A 269 9.47 -18.23 0.85
N ASN A 270 8.30 -17.64 1.05
CA ASN A 270 7.04 -18.37 1.28
C ASN A 270 6.72 -19.31 0.09
N LEU A 271 6.85 -18.81 -1.15
CA LEU A 271 6.73 -19.63 -2.37
C LEU A 271 7.80 -20.75 -2.43
N ILE A 272 9.06 -20.41 -2.17
CA ILE A 272 10.19 -21.35 -2.19
C ILE A 272 9.99 -22.48 -1.15
N VAL A 273 9.52 -22.16 0.05
CA VAL A 273 9.23 -23.11 1.14
C VAL A 273 8.07 -24.03 0.79
N GLN A 274 7.03 -23.53 0.12
CA GLN A 274 5.91 -24.36 -0.35
C GLN A 274 6.36 -25.43 -1.35
N LYS A 275 7.26 -25.08 -2.29
CA LYS A 275 7.80 -26.05 -3.28
C LYS A 275 8.85 -26.99 -2.68
N ARG A 276 9.69 -26.50 -1.77
CA ARG A 276 10.85 -27.24 -1.21
C ARG A 276 10.98 -26.96 0.31
N PRO A 277 10.21 -27.66 1.16
CA PRO A 277 10.22 -27.44 2.61
C PRO A 277 11.53 -27.84 3.31
N ASP A 278 12.46 -28.50 2.61
CA ASP A 278 13.77 -28.89 3.15
C ASP A 278 14.79 -27.75 3.25
N ILE A 279 14.64 -26.67 2.47
CA ILE A 279 15.69 -25.64 2.30
C ILE A 279 16.04 -24.93 3.63
N LEU A 280 15.04 -24.66 4.48
CA LEU A 280 15.18 -23.79 5.66
C LEU A 280 15.00 -24.51 7.01
N LYS A 281 15.01 -25.85 7.03
CA LYS A 281 14.77 -26.64 8.27
C LYS A 281 15.76 -26.37 9.41
N GLN A 282 16.99 -25.93 9.10
CA GLN A 282 18.04 -25.67 10.09
C GLN A 282 18.02 -24.23 10.63
N GLU A 283 17.44 -23.28 9.89
CA GLU A 283 17.56 -21.83 10.14
C GLU A 283 16.30 -21.19 10.73
N LEU A 284 15.48 -21.99 11.42
CA LEU A 284 14.18 -21.58 11.96
C LEU A 284 14.26 -20.33 12.87
N LYS A 285 15.37 -20.16 13.61
CA LYS A 285 15.58 -19.00 14.50
C LYS A 285 15.67 -17.65 13.77
N VAL A 286 15.99 -17.65 12.47
CA VAL A 286 16.07 -16.42 11.66
C VAL A 286 14.68 -15.82 11.42
N PHE A 287 13.64 -16.67 11.43
CA PHE A 287 12.25 -16.28 11.24
C PHE A 287 11.55 -15.84 12.55
N PHE A 288 12.26 -15.85 13.68
CA PHE A 288 11.72 -15.28 14.92
C PHE A 288 11.52 -13.77 14.77
N VAL A 289 10.42 -13.30 15.33
CA VAL A 289 9.96 -11.91 15.20
C VAL A 289 10.73 -11.04 16.19
N LYS A 290 11.29 -9.93 15.71
CA LYS A 290 11.97 -8.95 16.57
C LYS A 290 10.98 -7.85 16.93
N TYR A 291 11.13 -7.27 18.13
CA TYR A 291 10.27 -6.19 18.60
C TYR A 291 10.26 -4.94 17.68
N ASN A 292 11.35 -4.70 16.94
CA ASN A 292 11.49 -3.61 15.96
C ASN A 292 10.95 -3.92 14.56
N ASP A 293 10.53 -5.15 14.28
CA ASP A 293 10.05 -5.52 12.94
C ASP A 293 8.66 -4.89 12.69
N PRO A 294 8.42 -4.23 11.53
CA PRO A 294 7.08 -3.72 11.19
C PRO A 294 6.05 -4.84 11.08
N ILE A 295 4.77 -4.53 11.36
CA ILE A 295 3.65 -5.51 11.39
C ILE A 295 3.62 -6.38 10.13
N TYR A 296 3.79 -5.80 8.93
CA TYR A 296 3.80 -6.53 7.67
C TYR A 296 4.96 -7.56 7.56
N VAL A 297 6.11 -7.30 8.19
CA VAL A 297 7.22 -8.27 8.32
C VAL A 297 6.88 -9.34 9.35
N LYS A 298 6.29 -8.95 10.50
CA LYS A 298 5.90 -9.87 11.56
C LYS A 298 4.92 -10.94 11.06
N LEU A 299 3.91 -10.54 10.29
CA LEU A 299 2.88 -11.44 9.74
C LEU A 299 3.46 -12.46 8.76
N GLU A 300 4.32 -12.06 7.82
CA GLU A 300 4.94 -13.00 6.88
C GLU A 300 5.92 -13.96 7.56
N LYS A 301 6.69 -13.47 8.56
CA LYS A 301 7.54 -14.34 9.39
C LYS A 301 6.71 -15.39 10.12
N LEU A 302 5.56 -15.01 10.68
CA LEU A 302 4.63 -15.89 11.38
C LEU A 302 4.08 -16.99 10.45
N ASP A 303 3.61 -16.63 9.25
CA ASP A 303 3.11 -17.62 8.27
C ASP A 303 4.19 -18.61 7.81
N ILE A 304 5.42 -18.13 7.58
CA ILE A 304 6.56 -18.99 7.23
C ILE A 304 6.94 -19.90 8.42
N LEU A 305 6.90 -19.39 9.65
CA LEU A 305 7.19 -20.16 10.86
C LEU A 305 6.20 -21.33 11.02
N ILE A 306 4.90 -21.09 10.81
CA ILE A 306 3.87 -22.16 10.79
C ILE A 306 4.20 -23.18 9.69
N ARG A 307 4.55 -22.73 8.47
CA ARG A 307 4.90 -23.63 7.35
C ARG A 307 6.14 -24.49 7.64
N LEU A 308 7.17 -23.95 8.28
CA LEU A 308 8.39 -24.67 8.70
C LEU A 308 8.22 -25.51 9.99
N THR A 309 7.09 -25.41 10.68
CA THR A 309 6.81 -26.15 11.91
C THR A 309 6.61 -27.65 11.65
N SER A 310 7.22 -28.47 12.51
CA SER A 310 7.27 -29.94 12.47
C SER A 310 7.34 -30.51 13.89
N ALA A 311 7.11 -31.82 14.04
CA ALA A 311 7.14 -32.48 15.34
C ALA A 311 8.47 -32.34 16.12
N ALA A 312 9.59 -32.01 15.45
CA ALA A 312 10.89 -31.83 16.08
C ALA A 312 11.16 -30.41 16.63
N ASN A 313 10.54 -29.37 16.03
CA ASN A 313 10.82 -27.96 16.37
C ASN A 313 9.66 -27.25 17.10
N ILE A 314 8.46 -27.87 17.13
CA ILE A 314 7.24 -27.30 17.68
C ILE A 314 7.36 -26.79 19.13
N ALA A 315 8.19 -27.40 19.98
CA ALA A 315 8.38 -26.92 21.35
C ALA A 315 9.01 -25.52 21.41
N ASN A 316 9.94 -25.22 20.50
CA ASN A 316 10.57 -23.90 20.41
C ASN A 316 9.60 -22.88 19.79
N VAL A 317 8.87 -23.29 18.74
CA VAL A 317 7.86 -22.44 18.09
C VAL A 317 6.74 -22.05 19.05
N LEU A 318 6.23 -22.99 19.85
CA LEU A 318 5.18 -22.69 20.85
C LEU A 318 5.65 -21.77 21.97
N ALA A 319 6.92 -21.84 22.38
CA ALA A 319 7.47 -20.92 23.37
C ALA A 319 7.48 -19.48 22.82
N GLU A 320 7.98 -19.28 21.60
CA GLU A 320 7.99 -17.98 20.92
C GLU A 320 6.56 -17.46 20.66
N LEU A 321 5.65 -18.30 20.15
CA LEU A 321 4.25 -17.91 19.94
C LEU A 321 3.54 -17.49 21.24
N LYS A 322 3.90 -18.11 22.39
CA LYS A 322 3.39 -17.70 23.71
C LYS A 322 3.91 -16.32 24.12
N GLU A 323 5.15 -15.98 23.81
CA GLU A 323 5.68 -14.63 24.03
C GLU A 323 5.01 -13.62 23.07
N TYR A 324 4.82 -13.96 21.80
CA TYR A 324 4.16 -13.09 20.81
C TYR A 324 2.71 -12.80 21.18
N ALA A 325 2.02 -13.73 21.84
CA ALA A 325 0.67 -13.52 22.38
C ALA A 325 0.61 -12.54 23.57
N THR A 326 1.75 -12.04 24.05
CA THR A 326 1.86 -11.02 25.11
C THR A 326 2.41 -9.67 24.62
N GLU A 327 2.54 -9.48 23.30
CA GLU A 327 2.90 -8.18 22.72
C GLU A 327 1.77 -7.13 22.88
N VAL A 328 2.09 -5.87 22.57
CA VAL A 328 1.17 -4.72 22.66
C VAL A 328 0.23 -4.61 21.45
N ASP A 329 0.65 -5.14 20.29
CA ASP A 329 -0.09 -5.02 19.03
C ASP A 329 -1.21 -6.06 18.95
N VAL A 330 -2.47 -5.60 18.98
CA VAL A 330 -3.65 -6.47 19.09
C VAL A 330 -3.82 -7.38 17.87
N ASP A 331 -3.55 -6.87 16.66
CA ASP A 331 -3.70 -7.63 15.42
C ASP A 331 -2.63 -8.72 15.32
N PHE A 332 -1.38 -8.41 15.65
CA PHE A 332 -0.30 -9.40 15.70
C PHE A 332 -0.53 -10.46 16.79
N VAL A 333 -0.97 -10.07 17.99
CA VAL A 333 -1.32 -11.02 19.07
C VAL A 333 -2.43 -11.97 18.61
N ARG A 334 -3.50 -11.46 18.00
CA ARG A 334 -4.59 -12.29 17.46
C ARG A 334 -4.06 -13.31 16.44
N LYS A 335 -3.20 -12.87 15.52
CA LYS A 335 -2.57 -13.76 14.53
C LYS A 335 -1.64 -14.79 15.18
N ALA A 336 -0.89 -14.43 16.23
CA ALA A 336 -0.07 -15.38 16.99
C ALA A 336 -0.92 -16.44 17.72
N VAL A 337 -2.08 -16.08 18.28
CA VAL A 337 -3.03 -17.03 18.87
C VAL A 337 -3.60 -17.96 17.80
N ARG A 338 -4.02 -17.43 16.63
CA ARG A 338 -4.41 -18.27 15.46
C ARG A 338 -3.28 -19.20 15.00
N ALA A 339 -2.02 -18.77 15.07
CA ALA A 339 -0.86 -19.59 14.73
C ALA A 339 -0.64 -20.78 15.70
N ILE A 340 -0.94 -20.63 17.00
CA ILE A 340 -0.94 -21.75 17.97
C ILE A 340 -2.00 -22.79 17.57
N GLY A 341 -3.19 -22.32 17.16
CA GLY A 341 -4.27 -23.15 16.63
C GLY A 341 -3.87 -23.96 15.39
N ARG A 342 -3.34 -23.26 14.39
CA ARG A 342 -2.77 -23.83 13.16
C ARG A 342 -1.75 -24.94 13.46
N CYS A 343 -0.77 -24.64 14.33
CA CYS A 343 0.20 -25.64 14.81
C CYS A 343 -0.44 -26.90 15.42
N ALA A 344 -1.57 -26.78 16.15
CA ALA A 344 -2.33 -27.90 16.72
C ALA A 344 -3.06 -28.75 15.67
N ILE A 345 -3.57 -28.12 14.61
CA ILE A 345 -4.26 -28.79 13.49
C ILE A 345 -3.24 -29.50 12.60
N LYS A 346 -2.06 -28.90 12.40
CA LYS A 346 -0.95 -29.42 11.59
C LYS A 346 -0.22 -30.61 12.22
N VAL A 347 0.06 -30.54 13.51
CA VAL A 347 0.91 -31.51 14.23
C VAL A 347 0.13 -32.14 15.38
N GLU A 348 -0.52 -33.28 15.13
CA GLU A 348 -1.37 -33.95 16.14
C GLU A 348 -0.64 -34.24 17.46
N SER A 349 0.64 -34.63 17.40
CA SER A 349 1.45 -34.89 18.61
C SER A 349 1.75 -33.65 19.46
N ALA A 350 1.40 -32.46 18.98
CA ALA A 350 1.53 -31.20 19.71
C ALA A 350 0.19 -30.63 20.20
N ALA A 351 -0.95 -31.14 19.73
CA ALA A 351 -2.26 -30.56 20.00
C ALA A 351 -2.55 -30.34 21.50
N GLU A 352 -2.20 -31.32 22.35
CA GLU A 352 -2.33 -31.21 23.81
C GLU A 352 -1.51 -30.06 24.41
N ARG A 353 -0.30 -29.81 23.91
CA ARG A 353 0.55 -28.69 24.36
C ARG A 353 0.01 -27.35 23.88
N CYS A 354 -0.51 -27.29 22.66
CA CYS A 354 -1.18 -26.10 22.14
C CYS A 354 -2.42 -25.75 22.98
N VAL A 355 -3.27 -26.73 23.28
CA VAL A 355 -4.46 -26.55 24.13
C VAL A 355 -4.07 -26.09 25.54
N SER A 356 -3.04 -26.69 26.16
CA SER A 356 -2.51 -26.21 27.46
C SER A 356 -1.99 -24.77 27.37
N THR A 357 -1.35 -24.38 26.26
CA THR A 357 -0.85 -23.02 26.05
C THR A 357 -2.01 -22.03 25.87
N LEU A 358 -3.08 -22.40 25.16
CA LEU A 358 -4.27 -21.58 25.00
C LEU A 358 -5.02 -21.41 26.33
N LEU A 359 -5.08 -22.45 27.18
CA LEU A 359 -5.61 -22.34 28.55
C LEU A 359 -4.79 -21.37 29.41
N ASP A 360 -3.45 -21.44 29.38
CA ASP A 360 -2.58 -20.47 30.07
C ASP A 360 -2.87 -19.04 29.61
N LEU A 361 -3.06 -18.83 28.30
CA LEU A 361 -3.37 -17.52 27.71
C LEU A 361 -4.76 -17.03 28.14
N ILE A 362 -5.77 -17.90 28.22
CA ILE A 362 -7.11 -17.53 28.73
C ILE A 362 -7.03 -17.10 30.21
N GLN A 363 -6.21 -17.76 31.03
CA GLN A 363 -6.00 -17.39 32.44
C GLN A 363 -5.36 -16.00 32.64
N THR A 364 -4.77 -15.39 31.60
CA THR A 364 -4.28 -14.00 31.66
C THR A 364 -5.42 -12.97 31.74
N LYS A 365 -6.64 -13.35 31.37
CA LYS A 365 -7.85 -12.49 31.35
C LYS A 365 -7.73 -11.23 30.48
N VAL A 366 -6.94 -11.29 29.42
CA VAL A 366 -6.88 -10.23 28.40
C VAL A 366 -7.96 -10.47 27.36
N ASN A 367 -9.03 -9.65 27.34
CA ASN A 367 -10.26 -9.89 26.56
C ASN A 367 -10.00 -10.35 25.10
N TYR A 368 -9.19 -9.61 24.34
CA TYR A 368 -8.93 -9.94 22.93
C TYR A 368 -8.13 -11.25 22.73
N VAL A 369 -7.33 -11.67 23.71
CA VAL A 369 -6.63 -12.96 23.71
C VAL A 369 -7.59 -14.10 24.03
N VAL A 370 -8.47 -13.90 25.02
CA VAL A 370 -9.52 -14.88 25.40
C VAL A 370 -10.48 -15.12 24.23
N GLN A 371 -10.98 -14.04 23.63
CA GLN A 371 -11.90 -14.07 22.48
C GLN A 371 -11.30 -14.86 21.30
N GLU A 372 -10.06 -14.56 20.91
CA GLU A 372 -9.38 -15.26 19.81
C GLU A 372 -9.02 -16.72 20.16
N ALA A 373 -8.62 -17.00 21.42
CA ALA A 373 -8.35 -18.37 21.86
C ALA A 373 -9.60 -19.26 21.77
N ILE A 374 -10.80 -18.71 22.00
CA ILE A 374 -12.08 -19.42 21.86
C ILE A 374 -12.40 -19.74 20.40
N VAL A 375 -12.15 -18.81 19.47
CA VAL A 375 -12.27 -19.04 18.02
C VAL A 375 -11.36 -20.19 17.59
N VAL A 376 -10.13 -20.22 18.10
CA VAL A 376 -9.15 -21.29 17.85
C VAL A 376 -9.55 -22.64 18.45
N ILE A 377 -10.01 -22.67 19.71
CA ILE A 377 -10.38 -23.92 20.39
C ILE A 377 -11.59 -24.59 19.71
N LYS A 378 -12.56 -23.81 19.19
CA LYS A 378 -13.64 -24.32 18.32
C LYS A 378 -13.08 -25.14 17.16
N ASP A 379 -12.06 -24.66 16.47
CA ASP A 379 -11.49 -25.35 15.31
C ASP A 379 -10.66 -26.59 15.72
N ILE A 380 -10.02 -26.55 16.90
CA ILE A 380 -9.38 -27.74 17.50
C ILE A 380 -10.42 -28.81 17.87
N PHE A 381 -11.57 -28.44 18.45
CA PHE A 381 -12.67 -29.37 18.75
C PHE A 381 -13.26 -29.98 17.46
N ARG A 382 -13.37 -29.21 16.38
CA ARG A 382 -13.77 -29.72 15.06
C ARG A 382 -12.76 -30.69 14.44
N LYS A 383 -11.47 -30.60 14.81
CA LYS A 383 -10.42 -31.53 14.36
C LYS A 383 -10.31 -32.78 15.23
N TYR A 384 -10.50 -32.63 16.54
CA TYR A 384 -10.37 -33.71 17.53
C TYR A 384 -11.61 -33.80 18.44
N PRO A 385 -12.75 -34.32 17.93
CA PRO A 385 -13.96 -34.50 18.73
C PRO A 385 -13.68 -35.30 20.01
N ASN A 386 -14.29 -34.85 21.12
CA ASN A 386 -14.35 -35.52 22.42
C ASN A 386 -12.99 -35.83 23.10
N LYS A 387 -11.86 -35.29 22.61
CA LYS A 387 -10.55 -35.43 23.30
C LYS A 387 -10.33 -34.40 24.42
N TYR A 388 -10.86 -33.18 24.27
CA TYR A 388 -10.47 -32.01 25.08
C TYR A 388 -11.65 -31.39 25.87
N GLU A 389 -12.63 -32.20 26.27
CA GLU A 389 -13.87 -31.73 26.95
C GLU A 389 -13.62 -30.97 28.26
N SER A 390 -12.53 -31.26 28.98
CA SER A 390 -12.18 -30.59 30.24
C SER A 390 -11.96 -29.08 30.09
N VAL A 391 -11.67 -28.61 28.87
CA VAL A 391 -11.49 -27.20 28.53
C VAL A 391 -12.81 -26.41 28.64
N ILE A 392 -13.95 -27.07 28.37
CA ILE A 392 -15.26 -26.41 28.19
C ILE A 392 -15.68 -25.61 29.43
N GLY A 393 -15.44 -26.13 30.64
CA GLY A 393 -15.76 -25.42 31.89
C GLY A 393 -15.06 -24.06 32.00
N THR A 394 -13.74 -24.04 31.76
CA THR A 394 -12.94 -22.80 31.77
C THR A 394 -13.32 -21.83 30.64
N LEU A 395 -13.88 -22.32 29.53
CA LEU A 395 -14.43 -21.45 28.48
C LEU A 395 -15.72 -20.75 28.96
N CYS A 396 -16.65 -21.51 29.55
CA CYS A 396 -17.90 -20.96 30.07
C CYS A 396 -17.68 -19.95 31.22
N GLU A 397 -16.66 -20.15 32.06
CA GLU A 397 -16.27 -19.21 33.13
C GLU A 397 -15.86 -17.80 32.63
N ASN A 398 -15.52 -17.65 31.34
CA ASN A 398 -15.07 -16.37 30.76
C ASN A 398 -16.06 -15.80 29.73
N LEU A 399 -17.28 -16.32 29.66
CA LEU A 399 -18.31 -15.96 28.68
C LEU A 399 -18.71 -14.47 28.72
N ASP A 400 -18.71 -13.87 29.92
CA ASP A 400 -19.00 -12.44 30.13
C ASP A 400 -17.98 -11.48 29.49
N THR A 401 -16.82 -12.00 29.04
CA THR A 401 -15.74 -11.20 28.43
C THR A 401 -15.78 -11.16 26.89
N LEU A 402 -16.87 -11.64 26.28
CA LEU A 402 -17.00 -11.83 24.83
C LEU A 402 -17.72 -10.68 24.13
N ASP A 403 -16.94 -9.71 23.63
CA ASP A 403 -17.47 -8.57 22.87
C ASP A 403 -17.57 -8.85 21.36
N GLU A 404 -16.60 -9.59 20.78
CA GLU A 404 -16.50 -9.77 19.33
C GLU A 404 -17.44 -10.84 18.77
N PRO A 405 -18.16 -10.58 17.65
CA PRO A 405 -19.12 -11.52 17.09
C PRO A 405 -18.53 -12.86 16.62
N GLU A 406 -17.28 -12.91 16.13
CA GLU A 406 -16.63 -14.18 15.76
C GLU A 406 -16.42 -15.08 16.99
N ALA A 407 -16.06 -14.49 18.14
CA ALA A 407 -15.86 -15.19 19.40
C ALA A 407 -17.20 -15.59 20.05
N ARG A 408 -18.20 -14.69 20.07
CA ARG A 408 -19.57 -14.99 20.55
C ARG A 408 -20.19 -16.15 19.76
N ALA A 409 -20.16 -16.09 18.42
CA ALA A 409 -20.64 -17.17 17.57
C ALA A 409 -19.86 -18.48 17.78
N SER A 410 -18.53 -18.41 17.97
CA SER A 410 -17.70 -19.58 18.26
C SER A 410 -18.07 -20.24 19.61
N MET A 411 -18.31 -19.45 20.65
CA MET A 411 -18.79 -19.94 21.95
C MET A 411 -20.18 -20.59 21.85
N ILE A 412 -21.13 -19.91 21.21
CA ILE A 412 -22.49 -20.42 21.00
C ILE A 412 -22.49 -21.72 20.19
N TRP A 413 -21.56 -21.90 19.24
CA TRP A 413 -21.36 -23.18 18.57
C TRP A 413 -20.87 -24.26 19.53
N ILE A 414 -19.86 -23.98 20.38
CA ILE A 414 -19.35 -24.93 21.38
C ILE A 414 -20.49 -25.37 22.32
N ILE A 415 -21.31 -24.44 22.82
CA ILE A 415 -22.43 -24.74 23.72
C ILE A 415 -23.46 -25.65 23.02
N GLY A 416 -23.87 -25.34 21.78
CA GLY A 416 -24.82 -26.17 21.03
C GLY A 416 -24.28 -27.55 20.61
N GLU A 417 -22.97 -27.66 20.34
CA GLU A 417 -22.32 -28.92 19.97
C GLU A 417 -22.11 -29.82 21.20
N TYR A 418 -21.72 -29.26 22.34
CA TYR A 418 -21.46 -29.98 23.59
C TYR A 418 -22.59 -29.87 24.63
N ALA A 419 -23.80 -29.50 24.20
CA ALA A 419 -25.00 -29.35 25.03
C ALA A 419 -25.39 -30.58 25.87
N GLU A 420 -24.93 -31.79 25.54
CA GLU A 420 -25.13 -32.98 26.38
C GLU A 420 -24.25 -32.97 27.63
N ARG A 421 -23.12 -32.25 27.59
CA ARG A 421 -22.06 -32.24 28.61
C ARG A 421 -22.07 -31.01 29.51
N ILE A 422 -22.68 -29.91 29.06
CA ILE A 422 -22.89 -28.68 29.82
C ILE A 422 -24.27 -28.77 30.46
N ASP A 423 -24.35 -28.75 31.78
CA ASP A 423 -25.64 -28.94 32.47
C ASP A 423 -26.58 -27.74 32.24
N ASN A 424 -26.09 -26.51 32.40
CA ASN A 424 -26.84 -25.25 32.22
C ASN A 424 -26.78 -24.66 30.78
N ALA A 425 -26.76 -25.52 29.76
CA ALA A 425 -26.65 -25.10 28.35
C ALA A 425 -27.86 -24.30 27.84
N ASP A 426 -29.01 -24.52 28.45
CA ASP A 426 -30.27 -23.80 28.27
C ASP A 426 -30.19 -22.37 28.80
N GLU A 427 -29.87 -22.18 30.09
CA GLU A 427 -29.71 -20.86 30.72
C GLU A 427 -28.70 -19.98 29.97
N LEU A 428 -27.57 -20.56 29.55
CA LEU A 428 -26.55 -19.86 28.78
C LEU A 428 -27.05 -19.41 27.41
N LEU A 429 -27.79 -20.26 26.67
CA LEU A 429 -28.33 -19.88 25.37
C LEU A 429 -29.53 -18.92 25.48
N GLU A 430 -30.27 -18.96 26.59
CA GLU A 430 -31.35 -18.00 26.90
C GLU A 430 -30.80 -16.58 27.08
N SER A 431 -29.69 -16.41 27.81
CA SER A 431 -29.04 -15.09 27.97
C SER A 431 -28.59 -14.45 26.65
N PHE A 432 -28.16 -15.25 25.66
CA PHE A 432 -27.87 -14.77 24.31
C PHE A 432 -29.12 -14.50 23.48
N LEU A 433 -30.25 -15.13 23.82
CA LEU A 433 -31.53 -14.96 23.12
C LEU A 433 -32.28 -13.70 23.57
N GLU A 434 -32.13 -13.28 24.82
CA GLU A 434 -32.65 -11.99 25.31
C GLU A 434 -32.09 -10.80 24.52
N GLY A 435 -30.80 -10.86 24.12
CA GLY A 435 -30.13 -9.86 23.30
C GLY A 435 -30.24 -10.04 21.78
N PHE A 436 -31.04 -11.00 21.29
CA PHE A 436 -30.96 -11.49 19.90
C PHE A 436 -31.06 -10.41 18.82
N ALA A 437 -31.88 -9.37 19.02
CA ALA A 437 -32.06 -8.28 18.05
C ALA A 437 -30.85 -7.34 17.92
N ASP A 438 -30.06 -7.18 19.00
CA ASP A 438 -28.88 -6.31 19.04
C ASP A 438 -27.60 -7.03 18.56
N GLU A 439 -27.64 -8.35 18.38
CA GLU A 439 -26.53 -9.17 17.91
C GLU A 439 -26.28 -9.08 16.40
N GLN A 440 -25.02 -9.26 15.99
CA GLN A 440 -24.65 -9.36 14.57
C GLN A 440 -25.24 -10.62 13.91
N THR A 441 -25.64 -10.54 12.64
CA THR A 441 -26.24 -11.64 11.83
C THR A 441 -25.55 -13.00 11.99
N ALA A 442 -24.22 -13.03 12.02
CA ALA A 442 -23.44 -14.26 12.17
C ALA A 442 -23.68 -14.96 13.51
N VAL A 443 -23.85 -14.17 14.59
CA VAL A 443 -24.19 -14.65 15.93
C VAL A 443 -25.64 -15.14 15.96
N GLN A 444 -26.58 -14.36 15.41
CA GLN A 444 -28.00 -14.73 15.31
C GLN A 444 -28.21 -16.08 14.58
N LEU A 445 -27.56 -16.25 13.41
CA LEU A 445 -27.60 -17.49 12.63
C LEU A 445 -27.03 -18.70 13.40
N GLN A 446 -25.96 -18.49 14.18
CA GLN A 446 -25.33 -19.53 14.98
C GLN A 446 -26.15 -19.84 16.25
N LEU A 447 -26.78 -18.85 16.88
CA LEU A 447 -27.67 -19.04 18.02
C LEU A 447 -28.91 -19.84 17.63
N LEU A 448 -29.58 -19.46 16.53
CA LEU A 448 -30.71 -20.21 15.97
C LEU A 448 -30.33 -21.69 15.72
N THR A 449 -29.15 -21.93 15.16
CA THR A 449 -28.64 -23.28 14.93
C THR A 449 -28.37 -24.03 16.24
N SER A 450 -27.77 -23.37 17.23
CA SER A 450 -27.44 -23.98 18.53
C SER A 450 -28.66 -24.26 19.40
N VAL A 451 -29.69 -23.41 19.39
CA VAL A 451 -30.97 -23.63 20.08
C VAL A 451 -31.70 -24.84 19.49
N VAL A 452 -31.75 -24.96 18.15
CA VAL A 452 -32.33 -26.15 17.50
C VAL A 452 -31.51 -27.42 17.80
N LYS A 453 -30.18 -27.34 17.91
CA LYS A 453 -29.34 -28.46 18.36
C LYS A 453 -29.61 -28.87 19.80
N LEU A 454 -29.73 -27.91 20.71
CA LEU A 454 -30.06 -28.15 22.12
C LEU A 454 -31.40 -28.90 22.22
N PHE A 455 -32.42 -28.47 21.48
CA PHE A 455 -33.73 -29.13 21.45
C PHE A 455 -33.72 -30.58 20.97
N LEU A 456 -32.96 -30.87 19.90
CA LEU A 456 -32.82 -32.23 19.35
C LEU A 456 -32.02 -33.19 20.28
N LYS A 457 -31.39 -32.63 21.32
CA LYS A 457 -30.66 -33.35 22.39
C LYS A 457 -31.48 -33.43 23.69
N ARG A 458 -32.10 -32.34 24.14
CA ARG A 458 -32.89 -32.21 25.39
C ARG A 458 -34.30 -31.64 25.11
N PRO A 459 -35.24 -32.45 24.57
CA PRO A 459 -36.54 -31.97 24.09
C PRO A 459 -37.59 -31.69 25.19
N THR A 460 -37.31 -32.04 26.45
CA THR A 460 -38.22 -31.85 27.59
C THR A 460 -38.29 -30.42 28.07
N ASP A 461 -37.15 -29.75 28.17
CA ASP A 461 -37.02 -28.52 28.98
C ASP A 461 -36.81 -27.26 28.11
N THR A 462 -36.66 -27.44 26.79
CA THR A 462 -36.17 -26.39 25.87
C THR A 462 -37.18 -25.99 24.78
N GLN A 463 -38.44 -26.41 24.91
CA GLN A 463 -39.50 -26.13 23.93
C GLN A 463 -39.85 -24.64 23.82
N GLU A 464 -39.85 -23.91 24.93
CA GLU A 464 -40.17 -22.48 24.96
C GLU A 464 -39.05 -21.67 24.29
N LEU A 465 -37.80 -21.95 24.64
CA LEU A 465 -36.58 -21.35 24.04
C LEU A 465 -36.56 -21.46 22.51
N VAL A 466 -36.94 -22.63 21.96
CA VAL A 466 -36.99 -22.86 20.51
C VAL A 466 -38.13 -22.10 19.85
N GLN A 467 -39.30 -22.05 20.48
CA GLN A 467 -40.44 -21.30 19.97
C GLN A 467 -40.13 -19.80 19.92
N GLN A 468 -39.49 -19.27 20.96
CA GLN A 468 -39.01 -17.90 21.02
C GLN A 468 -37.96 -17.62 19.93
N ALA A 469 -36.92 -18.45 19.82
CA ALA A 469 -35.88 -18.28 18.80
C ALA A 469 -36.44 -18.33 17.37
N LEU A 470 -37.39 -19.23 17.10
CA LEU A 470 -38.07 -19.30 15.80
C LEU A 470 -39.04 -18.13 15.56
N SER A 471 -39.72 -17.61 16.58
CA SER A 471 -40.60 -16.43 16.42
C SER A 471 -39.78 -15.19 16.10
N LEU A 472 -38.72 -14.92 16.87
CA LEU A 472 -37.78 -13.83 16.63
C LEU A 472 -37.20 -13.91 15.21
N ALA A 473 -36.65 -15.07 14.83
CA ALA A 473 -36.06 -15.29 13.51
C ALA A 473 -37.05 -15.22 12.33
N THR A 474 -38.37 -15.40 12.53
CA THR A 474 -39.35 -15.42 11.42
C THR A 474 -40.26 -14.19 11.33
N GLN A 475 -40.44 -13.46 12.43
CA GLN A 475 -41.35 -12.32 12.56
C GLN A 475 -40.62 -10.99 12.77
N GLU A 476 -39.50 -10.97 13.49
CA GLU A 476 -38.79 -9.75 13.89
C GLU A 476 -37.46 -9.54 13.13
N ALA A 477 -36.89 -10.61 12.56
CA ALA A 477 -35.66 -10.52 11.78
C ALA A 477 -35.87 -9.91 10.37
N ASP A 478 -35.16 -8.80 10.10
CA ASP A 478 -35.10 -8.18 8.77
C ASP A 478 -34.24 -8.97 7.76
N ASN A 479 -33.29 -9.79 8.23
CA ASN A 479 -32.35 -10.50 7.36
C ASN A 479 -32.99 -11.73 6.68
N PRO A 480 -32.97 -11.82 5.33
CA PRO A 480 -33.62 -12.92 4.61
C PRO A 480 -32.99 -14.29 4.91
N ASP A 481 -31.66 -14.40 5.07
CA ASP A 481 -30.98 -15.68 5.32
C ASP A 481 -31.34 -16.26 6.68
N LEU A 482 -31.47 -15.39 7.69
CA LEU A 482 -31.89 -15.76 9.04
C LEU A 482 -33.34 -16.24 9.03
N ARG A 483 -34.19 -15.52 8.29
CA ARG A 483 -35.62 -15.83 8.15
C ARG A 483 -35.88 -17.12 7.40
N ASP A 484 -35.18 -17.36 6.29
CA ASP A 484 -35.27 -18.60 5.52
C ASP A 484 -34.72 -19.78 6.32
N ARG A 485 -33.61 -19.62 7.05
CA ARG A 485 -33.10 -20.65 7.97
C ARG A 485 -34.09 -20.94 9.10
N GLY A 486 -34.75 -19.92 9.65
CA GLY A 486 -35.85 -20.07 10.61
C GLY A 486 -37.02 -20.88 10.06
N TYR A 487 -37.51 -20.53 8.86
CA TYR A 487 -38.57 -21.30 8.19
C TYR A 487 -38.16 -22.73 7.84
N ILE A 488 -36.90 -22.96 7.45
CA ILE A 488 -36.37 -24.31 7.21
C ILE A 488 -36.42 -25.12 8.50
N TYR A 489 -35.86 -24.63 9.60
CA TYR A 489 -35.90 -25.37 10.88
C TYR A 489 -37.31 -25.58 11.40
N TRP A 490 -38.20 -24.58 11.30
CA TRP A 490 -39.59 -24.73 11.72
C TRP A 490 -40.32 -25.82 10.91
N ARG A 491 -40.16 -25.85 9.58
CA ARG A 491 -40.73 -26.91 8.72
C ARG A 491 -40.12 -28.27 9.02
N LEU A 492 -38.80 -28.34 9.22
CA LEU A 492 -38.06 -29.56 9.50
C LEU A 492 -38.55 -30.22 10.80
N LEU A 493 -38.63 -29.45 11.89
CA LEU A 493 -39.12 -29.88 13.21
C LEU A 493 -40.61 -30.26 13.18
N SER A 494 -41.43 -29.55 12.38
CA SER A 494 -42.87 -29.82 12.28
C SER A 494 -43.23 -31.03 11.40
N THR A 495 -42.34 -31.42 10.47
CA THR A 495 -42.64 -32.48 9.48
C THR A 495 -42.05 -33.83 9.92
N ASP A 496 -40.77 -33.87 10.28
CA ASP A 496 -40.10 -35.10 10.74
C ASP A 496 -38.91 -34.79 11.68
N PRO A 497 -39.10 -34.96 13.00
CA PRO A 497 -38.02 -34.83 13.98
C PRO A 497 -36.83 -35.79 13.77
N ALA A 498 -37.03 -36.95 13.12
CA ALA A 498 -35.95 -37.90 12.86
C ALA A 498 -35.04 -37.41 11.71
N ALA A 499 -35.61 -36.95 10.60
CA ALA A 499 -34.87 -36.24 9.56
C ALA A 499 -34.22 -34.96 10.10
N ALA A 500 -34.91 -34.21 10.98
CA ALA A 500 -34.33 -33.04 11.62
C ALA A 500 -33.04 -33.38 12.39
N LYS A 501 -33.05 -34.47 13.15
CA LYS A 501 -31.87 -34.95 13.87
C LYS A 501 -30.73 -35.34 12.92
N GLN A 502 -31.02 -36.00 11.80
CA GLN A 502 -30.00 -36.39 10.81
C GLN A 502 -29.37 -35.18 10.09
N VAL A 503 -30.17 -34.16 9.75
CA VAL A 503 -29.67 -32.98 9.03
C VAL A 503 -28.91 -32.02 9.94
N VAL A 504 -29.41 -31.77 11.15
CA VAL A 504 -28.86 -30.75 12.06
C VAL A 504 -27.67 -31.27 12.90
N LEU A 505 -27.65 -32.56 13.23
CA LEU A 505 -26.54 -33.22 13.93
C LEU A 505 -25.61 -34.01 12.98
N ALA A 506 -25.62 -33.69 11.68
CA ALA A 506 -24.69 -34.29 10.72
C ALA A 506 -23.22 -34.03 11.11
N GLU A 507 -22.37 -35.06 11.00
CA GLU A 507 -20.93 -34.93 11.20
C GLU A 507 -20.34 -33.93 10.18
N LYS A 508 -19.71 -32.87 10.69
CA LYS A 508 -19.04 -31.87 9.84
C LYS A 508 -17.73 -32.45 9.29
N PRO A 509 -17.32 -32.10 8.06
CA PRO A 509 -16.00 -32.46 7.57
C PRO A 509 -14.90 -31.87 8.46
N LEU A 510 -13.85 -32.66 8.67
CA LEU A 510 -12.67 -32.29 9.45
C LEU A 510 -11.93 -31.12 8.76
N ILE A 511 -11.45 -30.17 9.55
CA ILE A 511 -10.65 -29.06 9.04
C ILE A 511 -9.26 -29.57 8.60
N SER A 512 -8.78 -29.13 7.44
CA SER A 512 -7.39 -29.28 6.98
C SER A 512 -6.78 -27.91 6.68
N GLU A 513 -5.47 -27.76 6.92
CA GLU A 513 -4.72 -26.55 6.57
C GLU A 513 -4.42 -26.42 5.07
N GLU A 514 -4.76 -27.44 4.28
CA GLU A 514 -4.47 -27.47 2.83
C GLU A 514 -5.16 -26.33 2.07
N THR A 515 -6.18 -25.70 2.66
CA THR A 515 -6.84 -24.47 2.17
C THR A 515 -5.91 -23.26 2.05
N ASP A 516 -4.81 -23.21 2.81
CA ASP A 516 -3.81 -22.12 2.81
C ASP A 516 -2.60 -22.41 1.88
N LEU A 517 -2.66 -23.47 1.06
CA LEU A 517 -1.68 -23.75 0.02
C LEU A 517 -2.12 -23.13 -1.31
N LEU A 518 -1.17 -22.56 -2.05
CA LEU A 518 -1.43 -22.15 -3.43
C LEU A 518 -1.65 -23.41 -4.30
N GLU A 519 -2.51 -23.30 -5.31
CA GLU A 519 -2.68 -24.39 -6.28
C GLU A 519 -1.32 -24.75 -6.90
N PRO A 520 -0.96 -26.04 -7.05
CA PRO A 520 0.35 -26.44 -7.53
C PRO A 520 0.75 -25.81 -8.89
N ASN A 521 -0.21 -25.65 -9.80
CA ASN A 521 0.02 -25.02 -11.10
C ASN A 521 0.35 -23.51 -10.96
N LEU A 522 -0.35 -22.80 -10.06
CA LEU A 522 -0.11 -21.38 -9.79
C LEU A 522 1.22 -21.19 -9.04
N LEU A 523 1.57 -22.08 -8.12
CA LEU A 523 2.88 -22.07 -7.45
C LEU A 523 4.02 -22.21 -8.47
N ASP A 524 3.86 -23.11 -9.43
CA ASP A 524 4.84 -23.39 -10.49
C ASP A 524 5.02 -22.19 -11.45
N GLU A 525 3.92 -21.51 -11.79
CA GLU A 525 3.96 -20.25 -12.54
C GLU A 525 4.64 -19.13 -11.71
N LEU A 526 4.27 -18.96 -10.44
CA LEU A 526 4.82 -17.90 -9.58
C LEU A 526 6.32 -18.07 -9.30
N ILE A 527 6.84 -19.31 -9.28
CA ILE A 527 8.28 -19.59 -9.16
C ILE A 527 9.05 -19.05 -10.38
N CYS A 528 8.47 -19.12 -11.58
CA CYS A 528 9.07 -18.54 -12.78
C CYS A 528 9.15 -16.99 -12.72
N HIS A 529 8.35 -16.36 -11.84
CA HIS A 529 8.25 -14.92 -11.64
C HIS A 529 8.82 -14.42 -10.30
N ILE A 530 9.64 -15.23 -9.61
CA ILE A 530 10.41 -14.80 -8.42
C ILE A 530 11.17 -13.49 -8.70
N GLY A 531 11.06 -12.53 -7.77
CA GLY A 531 11.62 -11.18 -7.91
C GLY A 531 10.70 -10.17 -8.63
N SER A 532 9.54 -10.59 -9.15
CA SER A 532 8.52 -9.70 -9.74
C SER A 532 7.34 -9.44 -8.81
N LEU A 533 6.53 -8.41 -9.10
CA LEU A 533 5.30 -8.07 -8.35
C LEU A 533 4.32 -9.25 -8.26
N ALA A 534 4.24 -10.08 -9.30
CA ALA A 534 3.41 -11.30 -9.30
C ALA A 534 3.73 -12.23 -8.11
N SER A 535 5.04 -12.47 -7.86
CA SER A 535 5.52 -13.28 -6.74
C SER A 535 5.33 -12.63 -5.36
N VAL A 536 5.22 -11.30 -5.30
CA VAL A 536 4.92 -10.59 -4.04
C VAL A 536 3.43 -10.68 -3.72
N TYR A 537 2.55 -10.47 -4.69
CA TYR A 537 1.10 -10.50 -4.48
C TYR A 537 0.46 -11.90 -4.52
N HIS A 538 1.22 -12.94 -4.88
CA HIS A 538 0.73 -14.31 -5.12
C HIS A 538 -0.41 -14.35 -6.16
N LYS A 539 -0.29 -13.55 -7.23
CA LYS A 539 -1.25 -13.50 -8.35
C LYS A 539 -0.52 -13.70 -9.68
N PRO A 540 -1.13 -14.39 -10.67
CA PRO A 540 -0.50 -14.58 -11.97
C PRO A 540 -0.29 -13.23 -12.67
N PRO A 541 0.75 -13.05 -13.51
CA PRO A 541 1.03 -11.80 -14.21
C PRO A 541 -0.17 -11.27 -15.02
N ALA A 542 -0.98 -12.16 -15.59
CA ALA A 542 -2.18 -11.81 -16.36
C ALA A 542 -3.17 -10.93 -15.55
N ALA A 543 -3.33 -11.18 -14.25
CA ALA A 543 -4.25 -10.45 -13.38
C ALA A 543 -3.85 -8.98 -13.10
N PHE A 544 -2.70 -8.53 -13.63
CA PHE A 544 -2.24 -7.14 -13.55
C PHE A 544 -2.36 -6.37 -14.87
N VAL A 545 -2.70 -7.05 -15.98
CA VAL A 545 -2.62 -6.49 -17.35
C VAL A 545 -3.98 -6.53 -18.07
N ASP A 546 -5.08 -6.41 -17.32
CA ASP A 546 -6.41 -6.17 -17.89
C ASP A 546 -6.48 -4.75 -18.48
N GLY A 547 -6.23 -4.62 -19.78
CA GLY A 547 -6.30 -3.34 -20.48
C GLY A 547 -5.75 -3.28 -21.91
N ARG A 548 -5.03 -4.30 -22.39
CA ARG A 548 -4.54 -4.38 -23.78
C ARG A 548 -4.71 -5.77 -24.36
N GLY A 549 -5.72 -5.95 -25.22
CA GLY A 549 -5.91 -7.17 -26.01
C GLY A 549 -6.79 -8.23 -25.34
N GLY A 550 -8.09 -7.94 -25.22
CA GLY A 550 -9.09 -8.98 -24.94
C GLY A 550 -9.17 -9.95 -26.11
N GLY A 551 -8.43 -11.06 -26.01
CA GLY A 551 -8.35 -12.12 -27.01
C GLY A 551 -6.91 -12.46 -27.41
N GLN A 552 -6.53 -13.74 -27.20
CA GLN A 552 -5.28 -14.39 -27.64
C GLN A 552 -4.02 -14.32 -26.74
N VAL A 553 -4.08 -13.83 -25.49
CA VAL A 553 -3.00 -14.09 -24.49
C VAL A 553 -3.16 -15.47 -23.82
N ALA A 554 -3.50 -16.48 -24.62
CA ALA A 554 -3.73 -17.87 -24.17
C ALA A 554 -2.65 -18.84 -24.70
N LYS A 555 -1.47 -18.32 -25.04
CA LYS A 555 -0.40 -19.07 -25.72
C LYS A 555 1.00 -18.82 -25.15
N ALA A 556 1.09 -18.62 -23.82
CA ALA A 556 2.34 -18.72 -23.08
C ALA A 556 2.09 -19.01 -21.59
N THR A 557 1.34 -20.07 -21.27
CA THR A 557 1.40 -20.67 -19.92
C THR A 557 2.82 -21.21 -19.70
N LYS A 558 3.70 -20.37 -19.13
CA LYS A 558 5.09 -20.70 -18.75
C LYS A 558 5.08 -21.63 -17.54
N GLY A 559 4.50 -22.81 -17.70
CA GLY A 559 4.58 -23.90 -16.73
C GLY A 559 5.98 -24.51 -16.69
N LEU A 560 6.31 -25.15 -15.56
CA LEU A 560 7.52 -25.95 -15.41
C LEU A 560 7.60 -27.06 -16.49
N PRO A 561 8.80 -27.37 -17.00
CA PRO A 561 8.98 -28.52 -17.88
C PRO A 561 8.68 -29.82 -17.12
N SER A 562 7.54 -30.45 -17.46
CA SER A 562 7.10 -31.71 -16.86
C SER A 562 8.01 -32.87 -17.27
N ARG A 563 8.50 -33.63 -16.27
CA ARG A 563 9.33 -34.84 -16.47
C ARG A 563 8.74 -35.85 -17.46
N LEU A 564 7.42 -35.93 -17.58
CA LEU A 564 6.73 -36.89 -18.43
C LEU A 564 6.95 -36.64 -19.95
N ALA A 565 7.39 -35.45 -20.35
CA ALA A 565 7.65 -35.14 -21.76
C ALA A 565 8.94 -35.78 -22.31
N ALA A 566 9.92 -36.09 -21.44
CA ALA A 566 11.23 -36.59 -21.86
C ALA A 566 11.25 -38.08 -22.25
N GLU A 567 10.32 -38.90 -21.73
CA GLU A 567 10.28 -40.35 -21.97
C GLU A 567 9.37 -40.76 -23.15
N ALA A 568 8.66 -39.82 -23.76
CA ALA A 568 7.75 -40.07 -24.90
C ALA A 568 8.42 -39.94 -26.30
N GLY A 569 9.70 -39.55 -26.37
CA GLY A 569 10.46 -39.36 -27.60
C GLY A 569 10.91 -40.67 -28.27
N GLY A 570 10.00 -41.62 -28.51
CA GLY A 570 10.38 -43.01 -28.78
C GLY A 570 9.55 -43.84 -29.77
N ALA A 571 8.43 -43.38 -30.33
CA ALA A 571 7.71 -44.10 -31.41
C ALA A 571 6.59 -43.28 -32.11
N ALA A 572 6.89 -42.60 -33.23
CA ALA A 572 5.87 -42.16 -34.20
C ALA A 572 6.49 -41.71 -35.54
N ALA A 573 6.89 -42.67 -36.39
CA ALA A 573 7.30 -42.39 -37.77
C ALA A 573 6.60 -43.35 -38.76
N ALA A 574 5.28 -43.21 -38.91
CA ALA A 574 4.50 -43.82 -39.99
C ALA A 574 3.11 -43.18 -40.15
N ALA A 575 2.57 -43.25 -41.38
CA ALA A 575 1.18 -42.98 -41.77
C ALA A 575 0.66 -41.52 -41.70
N ALA A 576 0.86 -40.80 -42.81
CA ALA A 576 -0.06 -39.74 -43.25
C ALA A 576 -1.21 -40.35 -44.07
N GLY A 577 -2.44 -39.83 -43.96
CA GLY A 577 -3.53 -40.20 -44.89
C GLY A 577 -4.98 -39.87 -44.48
N ALA A 578 -5.53 -38.83 -45.12
CA ALA A 578 -6.92 -38.65 -45.55
C ALA A 578 -8.13 -38.67 -44.57
N GLY A 579 -8.93 -37.60 -44.67
CA GLY A 579 -10.34 -37.72 -45.09
C GLY A 579 -11.42 -37.57 -44.00
N GLY A 580 -12.31 -36.58 -44.15
CA GLY A 580 -13.32 -36.23 -43.14
C GLY A 580 -14.60 -37.08 -43.13
N GLY A 581 -15.56 -36.71 -42.28
CA GLY A 581 -16.84 -37.42 -42.16
C GLY A 581 -17.61 -37.10 -40.86
N ASP A 582 -18.84 -36.65 -41.03
CA ASP A 582 -19.78 -36.13 -40.03
C ASP A 582 -20.58 -37.20 -39.23
N PHE A 583 -21.31 -36.77 -38.19
CA PHE A 583 -22.42 -37.42 -37.44
C PHE A 583 -22.20 -38.64 -36.51
N GLY A 584 -22.86 -38.59 -35.34
CA GLY A 584 -23.71 -39.71 -34.87
C GLY A 584 -23.50 -40.26 -33.45
N ALA A 585 -24.40 -39.92 -32.52
CA ALA A 585 -24.45 -40.30 -31.10
C ALA A 585 -24.51 -41.82 -30.74
N GLY A 586 -24.07 -42.19 -29.52
CA GLY A 586 -24.76 -43.23 -28.73
C GLY A 586 -23.95 -44.18 -27.80
N THR A 587 -24.37 -44.24 -26.52
CA THR A 587 -24.30 -45.37 -25.54
C THR A 587 -23.02 -45.66 -24.69
N GLY A 588 -23.12 -45.45 -23.35
CA GLY A 588 -23.21 -46.59 -22.41
C GLY A 588 -22.10 -46.96 -21.39
N ALA A 589 -21.87 -46.16 -20.32
CA ALA A 589 -21.51 -46.50 -18.91
C ALA A 589 -20.34 -47.50 -18.56
N PRO A 590 -19.81 -47.59 -17.30
CA PRO A 590 -20.04 -46.85 -16.03
C PRO A 590 -18.74 -46.22 -15.41
N GLY A 591 -18.72 -45.55 -14.23
CA GLY A 591 -19.84 -45.01 -13.46
C GLY A 591 -19.69 -44.63 -11.95
N ARG A 592 -18.56 -44.80 -11.21
CA ARG A 592 -18.47 -44.32 -9.79
C ARG A 592 -17.05 -44.04 -9.23
N PRO A 593 -16.90 -43.15 -8.22
CA PRO A 593 -17.74 -42.02 -7.80
C PRO A 593 -17.00 -40.66 -7.81
N ALA A 594 -17.70 -39.57 -8.15
CA ALA A 594 -17.24 -38.22 -7.86
C ALA A 594 -17.77 -37.77 -6.48
N VAL A 595 -16.93 -37.14 -5.67
CA VAL A 595 -17.35 -36.46 -4.43
C VAL A 595 -17.80 -35.05 -4.80
N SER A 596 -19.09 -34.75 -4.65
CA SER A 596 -19.64 -33.41 -4.89
C SER A 596 -19.45 -32.53 -3.66
N VAL A 597 -18.59 -31.52 -3.75
CA VAL A 597 -18.55 -30.42 -2.78
C VAL A 597 -19.58 -29.37 -3.19
N ILE A 598 -20.41 -28.96 -2.23
CA ILE A 598 -21.49 -27.98 -2.41
C ILE A 598 -20.88 -26.57 -2.32
N PRO A 599 -21.06 -25.68 -3.31
CA PRO A 599 -20.60 -24.30 -3.21
C PRO A 599 -21.48 -23.51 -2.24
N THR A 600 -20.87 -22.69 -1.39
CA THR A 600 -21.54 -21.79 -0.44
C THR A 600 -22.07 -20.53 -1.13
N GLN A 601 -23.24 -20.04 -0.73
CA GLN A 601 -24.11 -19.17 -1.54
C GLN A 601 -23.68 -17.71 -1.77
N GLU A 602 -22.55 -17.23 -1.25
CA GLU A 602 -22.17 -15.81 -1.38
C GLU A 602 -21.69 -15.39 -2.79
N SER A 603 -21.44 -16.32 -3.72
CA SER A 603 -20.94 -15.99 -5.07
C SER A 603 -22.02 -15.91 -6.17
N LEU A 604 -23.31 -16.04 -5.85
CA LEU A 604 -24.36 -16.35 -6.84
C LEU A 604 -25.33 -15.21 -7.20
N ILE A 605 -25.12 -13.99 -6.68
CA ILE A 605 -25.95 -12.81 -7.00
C ILE A 605 -25.33 -11.95 -8.12
N GLY A 606 -24.05 -12.13 -8.44
CA GLY A 606 -23.35 -11.36 -9.48
C GLY A 606 -23.57 -11.84 -10.93
N ASP A 607 -24.10 -13.05 -11.12
CA ASP A 607 -23.96 -13.81 -12.39
C ASP A 607 -25.31 -14.03 -13.12
N LEU A 608 -26.27 -13.11 -12.95
CA LEU A 608 -27.66 -13.29 -13.40
C LEU A 608 -28.27 -12.05 -14.09
N LEU A 609 -27.44 -11.22 -14.73
CA LEU A 609 -27.89 -10.07 -15.54
C LEU A 609 -27.31 -9.95 -16.95
N ASP A 610 -26.27 -10.71 -17.33
CA ASP A 610 -25.60 -10.58 -18.64
C ASP A 610 -25.62 -11.86 -19.50
N ILE A 611 -26.82 -12.31 -19.90
CA ILE A 611 -26.98 -13.08 -21.16
C ILE A 611 -28.15 -12.52 -22.00
N ASP A 612 -27.76 -11.65 -22.93
CA ASP A 612 -28.29 -11.45 -24.29
C ASP A 612 -29.73 -10.91 -24.52
N MET A 613 -29.81 -9.69 -25.06
CA MET A 613 -30.45 -9.48 -26.38
C MET A 613 -29.98 -8.20 -27.10
N SER A 614 -28.99 -8.37 -27.96
CA SER A 614 -28.76 -7.65 -29.24
C SER A 614 -29.28 -6.20 -29.48
N GLY A 615 -28.34 -5.29 -29.79
CA GLY A 615 -28.46 -4.45 -31.01
C GLY A 615 -28.42 -2.92 -30.87
N GLY A 616 -27.40 -2.28 -31.47
CA GLY A 616 -27.43 -0.87 -31.85
C GLY A 616 -26.15 -0.09 -31.53
N ALA A 617 -25.46 0.42 -32.56
CA ALA A 617 -24.30 1.28 -32.39
C ALA A 617 -24.69 2.71 -31.96
N THR A 618 -23.99 3.29 -30.97
CA THR A 618 -22.94 4.32 -31.17
C THR A 618 -22.48 4.84 -29.82
N ALA A 619 -21.32 4.39 -29.33
CA ALA A 619 -20.75 4.87 -28.07
C ALA A 619 -19.83 6.08 -28.31
N ALA A 620 -20.29 7.26 -27.91
CA ALA A 620 -19.46 8.44 -27.70
C ALA A 620 -19.92 9.16 -26.43
N ALA A 621 -18.97 9.61 -25.61
CA ALA A 621 -19.16 10.31 -24.32
C ALA A 621 -19.73 9.49 -23.14
N ALA A 622 -18.90 8.59 -22.57
CA ALA A 622 -18.94 8.24 -21.13
C ALA A 622 -17.70 7.43 -20.69
N MET A 623 -16.52 8.06 -20.55
CA MET A 623 -15.36 7.42 -19.87
C MET A 623 -14.41 8.47 -19.26
N ALA A 624 -14.95 9.33 -18.40
CA ALA A 624 -14.21 10.42 -17.76
C ALA A 624 -14.65 10.64 -16.30
N ALA A 625 -14.60 9.58 -15.48
CA ALA A 625 -14.78 9.65 -14.01
C ALA A 625 -14.27 8.38 -13.28
N ALA A 626 -12.96 8.09 -13.33
CA ALA A 626 -12.35 7.04 -12.52
C ALA A 626 -10.80 7.19 -12.43
N SER A 627 -10.30 8.24 -11.79
CA SER A 627 -8.84 8.39 -11.57
C SER A 627 -8.46 9.35 -10.43
N ALA A 628 -8.53 8.85 -9.19
CA ALA A 628 -7.76 9.32 -8.04
C ALA A 628 -7.70 8.21 -6.97
N SER A 629 -6.60 7.94 -6.27
CA SER A 629 -5.20 8.35 -6.50
C SER A 629 -4.26 7.46 -5.68
N THR A 630 -3.70 6.39 -6.27
CA THR A 630 -2.61 5.64 -5.65
C THR A 630 -1.32 6.42 -5.83
N ASN A 631 -0.77 6.96 -4.73
CA ASN A 631 0.40 7.84 -4.77
C ASN A 631 1.72 7.05 -4.85
N GLN A 632 1.88 6.26 -5.92
CA GLN A 632 3.19 5.76 -6.33
C GLN A 632 3.94 6.89 -7.04
N GLN A 633 5.14 7.22 -6.59
CA GLN A 633 6.06 7.98 -7.43
C GLN A 633 6.37 7.13 -8.68
N PRO A 634 6.39 7.71 -9.89
CA PRO A 634 6.98 7.04 -11.03
C PRO A 634 8.48 6.90 -10.74
N VAL A 635 8.93 5.67 -10.49
CA VAL A 635 10.35 5.36 -10.32
C VAL A 635 11.02 5.61 -11.67
N ASP A 636 11.86 6.65 -11.75
CA ASP A 636 12.58 7.00 -12.97
C ASP A 636 13.72 5.98 -13.22
N LEU A 637 13.33 4.86 -13.83
CA LEU A 637 14.14 3.64 -13.99
C LEU A 637 15.34 3.79 -14.96
N LEU A 638 15.77 5.01 -15.27
CA LEU A 638 16.89 5.33 -16.18
C LEU A 638 17.80 6.43 -15.61
N GLY A 639 17.79 6.63 -14.29
CA GLY A 639 18.30 7.83 -13.62
C GLY A 639 19.58 7.73 -12.76
N GLU A 640 20.28 6.60 -12.67
CA GLU A 640 21.51 6.49 -11.85
C GLU A 640 22.80 6.45 -12.67
N GLY A 641 23.80 7.26 -12.29
CA GLY A 641 25.19 7.14 -12.79
C GLY A 641 25.89 8.40 -13.31
N LEU A 642 25.39 9.62 -13.07
CA LEU A 642 26.02 10.87 -13.56
C LEU A 642 26.74 11.73 -12.50
N ASP A 643 26.40 11.61 -11.21
CA ASP A 643 26.98 12.46 -10.14
C ASP A 643 28.38 12.01 -9.66
N SER A 644 28.83 10.79 -9.98
CA SER A 644 30.11 10.25 -9.50
C SER A 644 31.32 10.55 -10.41
N LEU A 645 31.11 11.29 -11.51
CA LEU A 645 32.12 11.51 -12.57
C LEU A 645 32.67 12.95 -12.65
N LEU A 646 32.20 13.87 -11.81
CA LEU A 646 32.67 15.27 -11.79
C LEU A 646 33.58 15.53 -10.59
N GLY A 647 34.88 15.27 -10.76
CA GLY A 647 35.89 15.55 -9.75
C GLY A 647 36.11 17.06 -9.52
N GLY A 648 36.09 17.45 -8.24
CA GLY A 648 36.42 18.80 -7.75
C GLY A 648 37.07 18.72 -6.35
N PRO A 649 37.94 19.67 -5.96
CA PRO A 649 38.97 19.42 -4.94
C PRO A 649 38.49 19.53 -3.49
N ALA A 650 39.26 18.90 -2.59
CA ALA A 650 39.03 18.89 -1.15
C ALA A 650 39.16 20.28 -0.48
N PRO A 651 38.41 20.56 0.61
CA PRO A 651 38.46 21.84 1.30
C PRO A 651 39.61 21.91 2.33
N SER A 652 40.45 22.95 2.23
CA SER A 652 41.37 23.37 3.29
C SER A 652 40.82 24.59 4.03
N ALA A 653 40.88 24.58 5.36
CA ALA A 653 40.32 25.63 6.22
C ALA A 653 41.07 26.97 6.15
N THR A 654 40.38 28.08 6.40
CA THR A 654 40.75 29.14 7.39
C THR A 654 39.71 30.28 7.43
N SER A 655 39.48 30.84 8.62
CA SER A 655 38.67 32.06 8.84
C SER A 655 39.47 33.34 8.49
N PRO A 656 38.82 34.51 8.30
CA PRO A 656 38.70 35.44 9.44
C PRO A 656 37.40 36.28 9.48
N VAL A 657 37.29 37.14 10.51
CA VAL A 657 36.12 38.00 10.84
C VAL A 657 36.46 39.51 10.61
N PRO A 658 35.66 40.52 11.03
CA PRO A 658 35.02 41.55 10.19
C PRO A 658 35.79 42.90 10.14
N PRO A 659 35.15 44.00 9.67
CA PRO A 659 34.77 45.02 10.69
C PRO A 659 33.52 45.89 10.43
N SER A 660 32.94 46.37 11.54
CA SER A 660 32.29 47.67 11.82
C SER A 660 31.30 48.33 10.84
N GLY A 661 30.07 48.54 11.31
CA GLY A 661 29.06 49.41 10.67
C GLY A 661 29.12 50.90 11.01
N ALA A 662 28.09 51.63 10.58
CA ALA A 662 27.69 52.95 11.08
C ALA A 662 26.22 53.26 10.69
N SER A 663 25.54 54.09 11.48
CA SER A 663 24.15 54.53 11.24
C SER A 663 24.09 55.85 10.46
N ALA A 664 23.01 56.09 9.70
CA ALA A 664 22.47 57.44 9.49
C ALA A 664 20.98 57.37 9.11
N ALA A 665 20.22 58.40 9.51
CA ALA A 665 18.79 58.53 9.26
C ALA A 665 18.46 59.81 8.46
N ALA A 666 17.17 59.95 8.11
CA ALA A 666 16.40 61.19 7.94
C ALA A 666 15.94 61.62 6.52
N GLY A 667 14.63 61.95 6.44
CA GLY A 667 14.00 62.83 5.44
C GLY A 667 13.47 62.15 4.17
N GLY A 668 12.23 62.39 3.71
CA GLY A 668 11.12 63.16 4.30
C GLY A 668 10.13 63.69 3.24
N SER A 669 8.87 63.96 3.66
CA SER A 669 7.75 64.56 2.90
C SER A 669 7.12 63.74 1.76
N GLY A 670 5.80 63.83 1.50
CA GLY A 670 4.75 64.56 2.23
C GLY A 670 3.37 64.50 1.54
N ALA A 671 2.37 65.16 2.17
CA ALA A 671 0.95 65.31 1.78
C ALA A 671 0.06 64.03 1.87
N ASP A 672 -1.19 64.07 2.31
CA ASP A 672 -1.97 64.96 3.20
C ASP A 672 -3.37 64.29 3.33
N SER A 673 -3.81 64.01 4.55
CA SER A 673 -4.90 64.73 5.26
C SER A 673 -6.32 64.56 4.70
N LEU A 674 -7.14 63.74 5.38
CA LEU A 674 -8.59 63.91 5.54
C LEU A 674 -9.16 62.93 6.59
N ALA A 675 -8.76 63.11 7.85
CA ALA A 675 -9.44 62.56 9.01
C ALA A 675 -9.82 63.73 9.92
N ASP A 676 -11.13 64.02 10.05
CA ASP A 676 -11.80 64.74 11.16
C ASP A 676 -13.22 65.20 10.77
N ILE A 677 -14.19 64.26 10.70
CA ILE A 677 -15.63 64.57 10.65
C ILE A 677 -16.35 63.56 11.56
N PHE A 678 -16.68 63.99 12.79
CA PHE A 678 -17.18 63.20 13.95
C PHE A 678 -16.12 62.21 14.51
N GLY A 679 -15.50 62.39 15.69
CA GLY A 679 -15.88 63.14 16.89
C GLY A 679 -16.65 62.24 17.88
N GLY A 680 -16.22 61.96 19.11
CA GLY A 680 -15.09 62.49 19.89
C GLY A 680 -15.55 63.16 21.18
N LEU A 681 -15.65 62.39 22.29
CA LEU A 681 -15.84 62.79 23.70
C LEU A 681 -15.89 61.48 24.53
N GLY A 682 -15.22 61.29 25.66
CA GLY A 682 -14.29 62.16 26.40
C GLY A 682 -14.40 61.91 27.91
N GLY A 683 -13.47 61.14 28.50
CA GLY A 683 -13.45 60.86 29.94
C GLY A 683 -12.54 59.67 30.27
N GLY A 684 -11.30 59.94 30.71
CA GLY A 684 -10.31 58.89 30.97
C GLY A 684 -10.20 58.46 32.43
N VAL A 685 -9.50 57.34 32.65
CA VAL A 685 -8.42 57.10 33.65
C VAL A 685 -7.98 55.64 33.54
N GLY A 686 -6.68 55.35 33.63
CA GLY A 686 -6.14 54.01 33.88
C GLY A 686 -5.66 53.26 32.63
N GLY A 687 -4.40 52.86 32.62
CA GLY A 687 -3.77 52.18 31.48
C GLY A 687 -4.06 50.68 31.43
N GLY A 688 -4.39 50.18 30.23
CA GLY A 688 -4.42 48.76 29.89
C GLY A 688 -4.43 48.62 28.37
N LEU A 689 -3.35 48.09 27.79
CA LEU A 689 -3.27 47.83 26.35
C LEU A 689 -3.93 46.49 26.02
N GLY A 690 -5.25 46.53 25.83
CA GLY A 690 -6.03 45.55 25.09
C GLY A 690 -6.74 46.23 23.92
N GLY A 691 -6.97 45.52 22.81
CA GLY A 691 -7.58 46.17 21.62
C GLY A 691 -7.62 45.37 20.32
N GLY A 692 -7.83 44.05 20.38
CA GLY A 692 -8.07 43.22 19.20
C GLY A 692 -8.81 41.96 19.60
N GLY A 693 -10.14 41.95 19.51
CA GLY A 693 -11.00 40.91 20.06
C GLY A 693 -11.00 39.62 19.24
N GLY A 694 -9.95 38.81 19.37
CA GLY A 694 -9.94 37.40 19.01
C GLY A 694 -9.94 36.52 20.25
N PHE A 695 -10.47 35.29 20.14
CA PHE A 695 -10.31 34.30 21.20
C PHE A 695 -8.84 33.91 21.34
N ASP A 696 -8.30 34.03 22.55
CA ASP A 696 -6.91 33.75 22.90
C ASP A 696 -6.84 32.34 23.52
N PRO A 697 -6.42 31.29 22.78
CA PRO A 697 -6.45 29.92 23.29
C PRO A 697 -5.53 29.76 24.53
N PRO A 698 -5.88 28.89 25.49
CA PRO A 698 -5.05 28.65 26.67
C PRO A 698 -3.68 28.08 26.28
N MET A 699 -2.65 28.37 27.08
CA MET A 699 -1.33 27.76 26.89
C MET A 699 -1.31 26.32 27.40
N GLU A 700 -0.81 25.41 26.58
CA GLU A 700 -0.66 23.99 26.91
C GLU A 700 0.78 23.70 27.39
N THR A 701 0.97 22.76 28.32
CA THR A 701 2.31 22.34 28.77
C THR A 701 2.89 21.26 27.85
N TRP A 702 3.73 21.65 26.89
CA TRP A 702 4.37 20.73 25.95
C TRP A 702 5.60 20.01 26.52
N LEU A 703 6.35 20.66 27.43
CA LEU A 703 7.48 20.03 28.13
C LEU A 703 7.38 20.25 29.65
N PRO A 704 7.01 19.23 30.43
CA PRO A 704 7.03 19.29 31.89
C PRO A 704 8.47 19.40 32.46
N ALA A 705 8.63 20.17 33.53
CA ALA A 705 9.92 20.43 34.18
C ALA A 705 10.73 19.16 34.56
N GLN A 706 10.04 18.06 34.87
CA GLN A 706 10.64 16.76 35.18
C GLN A 706 11.39 16.16 33.98
N LYS A 707 10.81 16.25 32.77
CA LYS A 707 11.43 15.74 31.53
C LYS A 707 12.46 16.71 30.96
N GLY A 708 12.25 18.01 31.11
CA GLY A 708 13.17 19.06 30.64
C GLY A 708 14.38 19.35 31.53
N LYS A 709 14.75 18.45 32.46
CA LYS A 709 15.86 18.65 33.44
C LYS A 709 15.81 20.03 34.15
N GLY A 710 14.60 20.50 34.49
CA GLY A 710 14.34 21.81 35.09
C GLY A 710 13.85 22.89 34.12
N LEU A 711 13.96 22.72 32.80
CA LEU A 711 13.25 23.56 31.83
C LEU A 711 11.80 23.11 31.69
N GLN A 712 10.85 24.03 31.85
CA GLN A 712 9.44 23.84 31.51
C GLN A 712 9.10 24.71 30.29
N ILE A 713 8.36 24.13 29.33
CA ILE A 713 7.87 24.83 28.15
C ILE A 713 6.35 24.69 28.08
N GLU A 714 5.68 25.82 28.16
CA GLU A 714 4.27 26.00 27.81
C GLU A 714 4.19 26.70 26.44
N GLY A 715 3.13 26.49 25.67
CA GLY A 715 2.96 27.21 24.42
C GLY A 715 1.58 27.10 23.79
N ARG A 716 1.40 27.85 22.70
CA ARG A 716 0.19 27.89 21.87
C ARG A 716 0.50 28.45 20.48
N PHE A 717 -0.36 28.17 19.52
CA PHE A 717 -0.26 28.72 18.16
C PHE A 717 -1.20 29.93 18.01
N LEU A 718 -0.67 31.03 17.48
CA LEU A 718 -1.41 32.26 17.24
C LEU A 718 -1.23 32.68 15.78
N ARG A 719 -2.33 33.05 15.12
CA ARG A 719 -2.28 33.64 13.79
C ARG A 719 -2.66 35.12 13.88
N ARG A 720 -1.80 36.01 13.39
CA ARG A 720 -2.07 37.45 13.31
C ARG A 720 -1.98 37.87 11.84
N GLY A 721 -3.14 37.92 11.18
CA GLY A 721 -3.25 38.13 9.74
C GLY A 721 -2.52 37.03 8.93
N PRO A 722 -1.64 37.38 7.98
CA PRO A 722 -0.95 36.40 7.15
C PRO A 722 0.12 35.61 7.93
N GLN A 723 0.55 36.08 9.10
CA GLN A 723 1.69 35.50 9.82
C GLN A 723 1.24 34.56 10.97
N LEU A 724 1.58 33.27 10.81
CA LEU A 724 1.49 32.27 11.86
C LEU A 724 2.67 32.43 12.83
N SER A 725 2.42 32.33 14.13
CA SER A 725 3.44 32.40 15.19
C SER A 725 3.18 31.34 16.26
N MET A 726 4.25 30.85 16.87
CA MET A 726 4.23 29.98 18.04
C MET A 726 4.59 30.83 19.26
N GLU A 727 3.68 30.98 20.20
CA GLU A 727 3.98 31.60 21.49
C GLU A 727 4.53 30.53 22.44
N LEU A 728 5.69 30.81 23.03
CA LEU A 728 6.42 29.91 23.92
C LEU A 728 6.67 30.62 25.24
N ARG A 729 6.19 30.05 26.34
CA ARG A 729 6.55 30.45 27.70
C ARG A 729 7.52 29.43 28.27
N LEU A 730 8.78 29.86 28.43
CA LEU A 730 9.84 29.06 29.00
C LEU A 730 10.05 29.47 30.45
N ARG A 731 10.04 28.49 31.36
CA ARG A 731 10.30 28.67 32.79
C ARG A 731 11.50 27.85 33.22
N ASN A 732 12.47 28.51 33.85
CA ASN A 732 13.66 27.86 34.40
C ASN A 732 13.45 27.48 35.86
N ASN A 733 13.22 26.19 36.14
CA ASN A 733 13.14 25.64 37.49
C ASN A 733 14.47 24.99 37.94
N ALA A 734 15.55 25.08 37.15
CA ALA A 734 16.88 24.59 37.51
C ALA A 734 17.64 25.60 38.40
N MET A 735 18.66 25.10 39.13
CA MET A 735 19.56 25.91 39.96
C MET A 735 20.60 26.72 39.16
N GLN A 736 20.66 26.55 37.83
CA GLN A 736 21.64 27.18 36.94
C GLN A 736 20.94 28.11 35.93
N GLN A 737 21.64 29.14 35.48
CA GLN A 737 21.15 30.02 34.40
C GLN A 737 21.15 29.27 33.06
N LEU A 738 20.03 29.34 32.33
CA LEU A 738 19.90 28.74 31.00
C LEU A 738 20.22 29.77 29.91
N ASN A 739 21.07 29.42 28.96
CA ASN A 739 21.41 30.25 27.80
C ASN A 739 21.64 29.39 26.55
N GLY A 740 21.91 30.03 25.40
CA GLY A 740 22.14 29.33 24.13
C GLY A 740 20.88 28.66 23.55
N PHE A 741 19.71 29.29 23.74
CA PHE A 741 18.44 28.77 23.22
C PHE A 741 18.43 28.74 21.69
N ALA A 742 18.10 27.58 21.13
CA ALA A 742 17.83 27.40 19.71
C ALA A 742 16.65 26.44 19.52
N VAL A 743 15.87 26.62 18.45
CA VAL A 743 14.71 25.80 18.12
C VAL A 743 14.83 25.27 16.70
N GLN A 744 14.49 24.00 16.52
CA GLN A 744 14.42 23.35 15.22
C GLN A 744 13.17 22.47 15.16
N PHE A 745 12.47 22.49 14.03
CA PHE A 745 11.34 21.60 13.78
C PHE A 745 11.78 20.46 12.86
N ASN A 746 11.25 19.27 13.10
CA ASN A 746 11.39 18.17 12.15
C ASN A 746 10.46 18.38 10.94
N LYS A 747 10.66 17.58 9.89
CA LYS A 747 9.75 17.50 8.75
C LYS A 747 8.33 17.22 9.23
N ASN A 748 7.34 17.90 8.66
CA ASN A 748 5.95 17.82 9.10
C ASN A 748 4.98 18.00 7.93
N SER A 749 3.70 17.64 8.13
CA SER A 749 2.70 17.55 7.07
C SER A 749 2.38 18.88 6.36
N PHE A 750 2.69 20.02 7.00
CA PHE A 750 2.33 21.36 6.52
C PHE A 750 3.54 22.26 6.21
N GLY A 751 4.76 21.69 6.18
CA GLY A 751 5.99 22.42 5.84
C GLY A 751 6.33 23.54 6.83
N LEU A 752 5.90 23.44 8.08
CA LEU A 752 6.16 24.45 9.09
C LEU A 752 7.65 24.49 9.47
N ALA A 753 8.24 25.69 9.45
CA ALA A 753 9.58 25.95 9.92
C ALA A 753 9.64 27.31 10.64
N PRO A 754 10.53 27.48 11.63
CA PRO A 754 10.79 28.80 12.22
C PRO A 754 11.29 29.77 11.15
N ALA A 755 10.67 30.94 11.02
CA ALA A 755 11.08 31.97 10.07
C ALA A 755 12.31 32.76 10.53
N GLN A 756 12.60 32.74 11.83
CA GLN A 756 13.75 33.37 12.46
C GLN A 756 14.25 32.48 13.62
N PRO A 757 15.54 32.54 13.99
CA PRO A 757 16.05 31.84 15.17
C PRO A 757 15.41 32.36 16.47
N LEU A 758 15.34 31.51 17.49
CA LEU A 758 14.73 31.82 18.79
C LEU A 758 15.58 32.84 19.56
N ALA A 759 15.30 34.13 19.37
CA ALA A 759 15.97 35.22 20.08
C ALA A 759 15.46 35.30 21.54
N MET A 760 16.29 34.87 22.50
CA MET A 760 15.97 34.90 23.92
C MET A 760 17.15 35.36 24.78
N ASN A 761 16.86 36.18 25.79
CA ASN A 761 17.81 36.54 26.83
C ASN A 761 18.06 35.34 27.77
N PRO A 762 19.27 35.22 28.38
CA PRO A 762 19.56 34.18 29.37
C PRO A 762 18.57 34.16 30.55
N LEU A 763 18.00 32.99 30.84
CA LEU A 763 16.99 32.78 31.87
C LEU A 763 17.62 32.46 33.23
N ALA A 764 17.49 33.35 34.21
CA ALA A 764 17.92 33.09 35.58
C ALA A 764 17.08 31.99 36.28
N PRO A 765 17.57 31.36 37.35
CA PRO A 765 16.77 30.42 38.16
C PRO A 765 15.44 31.02 38.64
N GLN A 766 14.37 30.23 38.57
CA GLN A 766 12.97 30.60 38.85
C GLN A 766 12.37 31.72 37.96
N GLN A 767 13.08 32.17 36.92
CA GLN A 767 12.55 33.14 35.95
C GLN A 767 11.69 32.44 34.88
N SER A 768 10.62 33.11 34.45
CA SER A 768 9.88 32.77 33.23
C SER A 768 9.91 33.92 32.23
N VAL A 769 9.97 33.58 30.94
CA VAL A 769 9.88 34.52 29.81
C VAL A 769 8.91 33.95 28.79
N THR A 770 8.03 34.80 28.27
CA THR A 770 7.18 34.48 27.11
C THR A 770 7.78 35.13 25.88
N THR A 771 7.90 34.39 24.78
CA THR A 771 8.44 34.85 23.50
C THR A 771 7.56 34.37 22.35
N LEU A 772 7.60 35.10 21.23
CA LEU A 772 6.84 34.82 20.01
C LEU A 772 7.81 34.43 18.91
N LEU A 773 7.66 33.22 18.39
CA LEU A 773 8.46 32.66 17.30
C LEU A 773 7.63 32.67 16.01
N PRO A 774 7.94 33.55 15.03
CA PRO A 774 7.21 33.58 13.76
C PRO A 774 7.53 32.34 12.93
N LEU A 775 6.52 31.75 12.30
CA LEU A 775 6.62 30.55 11.48
C LEU A 775 6.42 30.85 9.99
N ASN A 776 7.00 30.01 9.14
CA ASN A 776 6.72 29.95 7.70
C ASN A 776 6.28 28.52 7.30
N THR A 777 5.69 28.39 6.11
CA THR A 777 5.17 27.12 5.56
C THR A 777 6.00 26.62 4.35
N LYS A 778 7.29 26.99 4.29
CA LYS A 778 8.21 26.67 3.18
C LYS A 778 9.28 25.63 3.57
N GLY A 779 9.13 24.99 4.74
CA GLY A 779 9.99 23.93 5.22
C GLY A 779 9.77 22.58 4.52
N PRO A 780 10.63 21.59 4.77
CA PRO A 780 10.53 20.26 4.18
C PRO A 780 9.29 19.53 4.68
N VAL A 781 8.45 19.08 3.74
CA VAL A 781 7.18 18.39 4.02
C VAL A 781 7.42 16.87 4.18
N GLN A 782 6.78 16.27 5.18
CA GLN A 782 6.64 14.82 5.33
C GLN A 782 5.29 14.53 5.98
N LYS A 783 4.48 13.64 5.40
CA LYS A 783 3.19 13.23 6.00
C LYS A 783 3.48 12.56 7.34
N MET A 784 2.94 13.13 8.42
CA MET A 784 2.95 12.53 9.75
C MET A 784 1.61 11.85 10.03
N ASP A 785 1.62 10.87 10.92
CA ASP A 785 0.41 10.27 11.47
C ASP A 785 0.54 10.30 13.01
N PRO A 786 -0.31 11.05 13.74
CA PRO A 786 -1.39 11.93 13.26
C PRO A 786 -0.92 13.17 12.46
N LEU A 787 -1.71 13.59 11.47
CA LEU A 787 -1.39 14.67 10.50
C LEU A 787 -0.95 16.00 11.13
N LEU A 788 -1.54 16.38 12.27
CA LEU A 788 -1.32 17.67 12.94
C LEU A 788 -0.13 17.66 13.92
N THR A 789 0.61 16.55 14.02
CA THR A 789 1.73 16.41 14.96
C THR A 789 2.95 17.20 14.50
N LEU A 790 3.45 18.09 15.36
CA LEU A 790 4.71 18.82 15.17
C LEU A 790 5.74 18.35 16.20
N GLN A 791 6.82 17.74 15.73
CA GLN A 791 7.98 17.42 16.54
C GLN A 791 8.96 18.61 16.58
N VAL A 792 9.31 19.03 17.79
CA VAL A 792 10.11 20.23 18.08
C VAL A 792 11.31 19.85 18.94
N ALA A 793 12.49 20.32 18.53
CA ALA A 793 13.72 20.25 19.30
C ALA A 793 14.07 21.65 19.83
N VAL A 794 14.22 21.79 21.15
CA VAL A 794 14.74 23.00 21.79
C VAL A 794 16.07 22.67 22.47
N LYS A 795 17.13 23.32 21.99
CA LYS A 795 18.47 23.25 22.56
C LYS A 795 18.68 24.36 23.57
N ASN A 796 19.39 24.07 24.66
CA ASN A 796 20.01 25.07 25.53
C ASN A 796 21.46 24.65 25.87
N ASN A 797 22.05 25.28 26.88
CA ASN A 797 23.38 25.01 27.40
C ASN A 797 23.52 23.72 28.23
N ILE A 798 22.42 23.05 28.57
CA ILE A 798 22.41 21.76 29.29
C ILE A 798 22.26 20.61 28.31
N ASP A 799 21.26 20.65 27.43
CA ASP A 799 20.91 19.53 26.54
C ASP A 799 20.04 19.98 25.33
N ILE A 800 19.68 19.02 24.48
CA ILE A 800 18.63 19.16 23.46
C ILE A 800 17.38 18.40 23.93
N PHE A 801 16.27 19.12 24.09
CA PHE A 801 14.99 18.56 24.51
C PHE A 801 14.05 18.42 23.32
N TYR A 802 13.52 17.22 23.14
CA TYR A 802 12.53 16.91 22.10
C TYR A 802 11.14 16.81 22.74
N PHE A 803 10.14 17.43 22.11
CA PHE A 803 8.73 17.27 22.44
C PHE A 803 7.88 17.24 21.17
N ALA A 804 6.68 16.69 21.28
CA ALA A 804 5.66 16.77 20.24
C ALA A 804 4.51 17.65 20.75
N CYS A 805 3.93 18.45 19.85
CA CYS A 805 2.73 19.24 20.10
C CYS A 805 1.78 19.13 18.92
N LEU A 806 0.48 19.30 19.14
CA LEU A 806 -0.53 19.30 18.09
C LEU A 806 -0.73 20.71 17.56
N ILE A 807 -0.70 20.87 16.24
CA ILE A 807 -1.02 22.13 15.57
C ILE A 807 -2.56 22.22 15.48
N PRO A 808 -3.23 23.22 16.08
CA PRO A 808 -4.65 23.38 15.90
C PRO A 808 -4.95 23.78 14.44
N MET A 809 -5.86 23.06 13.79
CA MET A 809 -6.15 23.24 12.36
C MET A 809 -6.59 24.68 12.02
N TYR A 810 -7.28 25.40 12.93
CA TYR A 810 -7.66 26.80 12.73
C TYR A 810 -6.46 27.75 12.50
N ALA A 811 -5.28 27.43 13.02
CA ALA A 811 -4.09 28.24 12.81
C ALA A 811 -3.54 28.15 11.37
N LEU A 812 -3.95 27.11 10.63
CA LEU A 812 -3.59 26.85 9.23
C LEU A 812 -4.57 27.47 8.23
N PHE A 813 -5.66 28.10 8.68
CA PHE A 813 -6.64 28.76 7.81
C PHE A 813 -6.09 30.09 7.25
N THR A 814 -6.22 30.29 5.93
CA THR A 814 -5.63 31.42 5.19
C THR A 814 -6.68 32.42 4.71
N GLU A 815 -6.27 33.68 4.56
CA GLU A 815 -7.12 34.78 4.05
C GLU A 815 -7.58 34.56 2.59
N GLU A 816 -6.87 33.72 1.82
CA GLU A 816 -7.26 33.30 0.47
C GLU A 816 -8.47 32.32 0.42
N GLY A 817 -9.18 32.15 1.53
CA GLY A 817 -10.44 31.41 1.60
C GLY A 817 -11.66 32.21 1.11
N ASP A 818 -11.55 33.54 0.96
CA ASP A 818 -12.62 34.36 0.41
C ASP A 818 -12.77 34.12 -1.10
N MET A 819 -13.98 33.81 -1.56
CA MET A 819 -14.22 33.29 -2.91
C MET A 819 -15.59 33.73 -3.45
N ASP A 820 -15.61 34.13 -4.73
CA ASP A 820 -16.82 34.52 -5.44
C ASP A 820 -17.91 33.45 -5.39
N LYS A 821 -19.16 33.86 -5.12
CA LYS A 821 -20.34 32.96 -5.04
C LYS A 821 -20.55 32.11 -6.31
N ARG A 822 -20.14 32.59 -7.48
CA ARG A 822 -20.18 31.81 -8.74
C ARG A 822 -19.17 30.66 -8.73
N VAL A 823 -17.95 30.92 -8.25
CA VAL A 823 -16.86 29.94 -8.16
C VAL A 823 -17.17 28.91 -7.06
N PHE A 824 -17.72 29.36 -5.92
CA PHE A 824 -18.22 28.45 -4.88
C PHE A 824 -19.25 27.45 -5.43
N LEU A 825 -20.25 27.92 -6.19
CA LEU A 825 -21.28 27.06 -6.75
C LEU A 825 -20.78 26.10 -7.84
N SER A 826 -19.75 26.46 -8.62
CA SER A 826 -19.09 25.51 -9.53
C SER A 826 -18.31 24.45 -8.76
N THR A 827 -17.48 24.85 -7.78
CA THR A 827 -16.64 23.91 -7.01
C THR A 827 -17.47 22.99 -6.12
N TRP A 828 -18.60 23.47 -5.56
CA TRP A 828 -19.52 22.63 -4.78
C TRP A 828 -20.17 21.52 -5.61
N LYS A 829 -20.46 21.79 -6.89
CA LYS A 829 -21.03 20.82 -7.84
C LYS A 829 -20.00 19.86 -8.42
N ASP A 830 -18.76 20.32 -8.58
CA ASP A 830 -17.64 19.55 -9.11
C ASP A 830 -17.15 18.44 -8.16
N ILE A 831 -17.26 18.66 -6.85
CA ILE A 831 -16.92 17.61 -5.86
C ILE A 831 -18.08 16.60 -5.76
N PRO A 832 -17.83 15.27 -5.87
CA PRO A 832 -18.86 14.24 -5.71
C PRO A 832 -19.60 14.30 -4.35
N PRO A 833 -20.86 13.86 -4.27
CA PRO A 833 -21.60 13.80 -3.00
C PRO A 833 -21.03 12.74 -2.03
N GLU A 834 -20.36 11.71 -2.54
CA GLU A 834 -19.69 10.67 -1.74
C GLU A 834 -18.58 11.23 -0.82
N ASN A 835 -18.01 12.39 -1.17
CA ASN A 835 -16.99 13.07 -0.36
C ASN A 835 -17.60 14.04 0.66
N GLU A 836 -18.92 14.09 0.85
CA GLU A 836 -19.58 14.92 1.85
C GLU A 836 -19.79 14.15 3.16
N THR A 837 -19.27 14.67 4.27
CA THR A 837 -19.47 14.08 5.61
C THR A 837 -20.12 15.07 6.56
N GLN A 838 -21.12 14.62 7.32
CA GLN A 838 -21.85 15.46 8.27
C GLN A 838 -21.43 15.16 9.71
N PHE A 839 -21.18 16.22 10.48
CA PHE A 839 -20.81 16.17 11.89
C PHE A 839 -21.81 16.95 12.74
N ASN A 840 -22.16 16.44 13.91
CA ASN A 840 -22.99 17.15 14.88
C ASN A 840 -22.10 17.87 15.90
N LEU A 841 -22.14 19.20 15.90
CA LEU A 841 -21.29 20.03 16.76
C LEU A 841 -21.88 20.24 18.17
N GLY A 842 -23.15 19.91 18.39
CA GLY A 842 -23.86 20.12 19.65
C GLY A 842 -24.74 21.38 19.62
N SER A 843 -25.02 21.96 20.79
CA SER A 843 -25.86 23.16 20.92
C SER A 843 -25.12 24.35 21.55
N TYR A 844 -25.21 25.52 20.90
CA TYR A 844 -24.49 26.74 21.29
C TYR A 844 -25.42 27.96 21.29
N ALA A 845 -25.21 28.89 22.23
CA ALA A 845 -26.08 30.05 22.41
C ALA A 845 -25.75 31.24 21.49
N HIS A 846 -25.36 30.99 20.24
CA HIS A 846 -24.93 32.05 19.30
C HIS A 846 -25.90 32.16 18.12
N ASP A 847 -26.32 33.38 17.78
CA ASP A 847 -27.09 33.60 16.55
C ASP A 847 -26.22 33.35 15.32
N ALA A 848 -26.84 33.02 14.18
CA ALA A 848 -26.12 32.71 12.93
C ALA A 848 -25.16 33.83 12.49
N ASP A 849 -25.52 35.09 12.71
CA ASP A 849 -24.68 36.24 12.37
C ASP A 849 -23.49 36.39 13.34
N THR A 850 -23.69 36.10 14.63
CA THR A 850 -22.63 36.05 15.65
C THR A 850 -21.65 34.92 15.35
N ALA A 851 -22.14 33.71 15.07
CA ALA A 851 -21.32 32.56 14.68
C ALA A 851 -20.52 32.84 13.41
N SER A 852 -21.12 33.46 12.39
CA SER A 852 -20.41 33.86 11.17
C SER A 852 -19.29 34.89 11.45
N THR A 853 -19.48 35.79 12.42
CA THR A 853 -18.49 36.80 12.81
C THR A 853 -17.32 36.18 13.57
N MET A 854 -17.59 35.23 14.49
CA MET A 854 -16.55 34.48 15.19
C MET A 854 -15.71 33.64 14.20
N LEU A 855 -16.37 32.85 13.35
CA LEU A 855 -15.72 32.01 12.34
C LEU A 855 -14.87 32.85 11.37
N ARG A 856 -15.34 34.04 10.97
CA ARG A 856 -14.56 34.97 10.14
C ARG A 856 -13.28 35.46 10.81
N SER A 857 -13.24 35.59 12.14
CA SER A 857 -12.00 35.96 12.86
C SER A 857 -10.89 34.90 12.77
N PHE A 858 -11.26 33.66 12.44
CA PHE A 858 -10.34 32.54 12.19
C PHE A 858 -10.15 32.24 10.69
N ASN A 859 -10.43 33.18 9.78
CA ASN A 859 -10.35 32.98 8.32
C ASN A 859 -11.31 31.90 7.75
N VAL A 860 -12.47 31.70 8.38
CA VAL A 860 -13.59 30.94 7.80
C VAL A 860 -14.60 31.91 7.19
N PHE A 861 -14.71 31.92 5.85
CA PHE A 861 -15.48 32.94 5.13
C PHE A 861 -16.88 32.43 4.80
N THR A 862 -17.91 33.19 5.18
CA THR A 862 -19.31 32.88 4.84
C THR A 862 -19.69 33.56 3.52
N ILE A 863 -19.94 32.76 2.48
CA ILE A 863 -20.18 33.21 1.10
C ILE A 863 -21.68 33.40 0.82
N ALA A 864 -22.54 32.62 1.47
CA ALA A 864 -23.99 32.79 1.38
C ALA A 864 -24.70 32.34 2.66
N LYS A 865 -25.70 33.12 3.09
CA LYS A 865 -26.68 32.73 4.11
C LYS A 865 -28.01 32.43 3.41
N ARG A 866 -28.68 31.33 3.80
CA ARG A 866 -30.03 30.97 3.34
C ARG A 866 -30.83 30.52 4.56
N SER A 867 -31.99 31.13 4.79
CA SER A 867 -32.94 30.66 5.80
C SER A 867 -34.06 29.88 5.12
N VAL A 868 -34.38 28.68 5.61
CA VAL A 868 -35.42 27.79 5.07
C VAL A 868 -36.15 27.15 6.26
N GLU A 869 -37.48 27.25 6.30
CA GLU A 869 -38.33 26.55 7.28
C GLU A 869 -37.84 26.70 8.73
N SER A 870 -37.53 27.94 9.14
CA SER A 870 -36.96 28.31 10.44
C SER A 870 -35.56 27.75 10.78
N THR A 871 -34.83 27.19 9.81
CA THR A 871 -33.42 26.81 9.94
C THR A 871 -32.52 27.76 9.15
N ASP A 872 -31.41 28.20 9.74
CA ASP A 872 -30.40 29.02 9.06
C ASP A 872 -29.26 28.13 8.52
N MET A 873 -28.96 28.26 7.23
CA MET A 873 -27.86 27.57 6.55
C MET A 873 -26.80 28.58 6.12
N LEU A 874 -25.56 28.36 6.57
CA LEU A 874 -24.40 29.18 6.23
C LEU A 874 -23.45 28.38 5.33
N TYR A 875 -23.30 28.83 4.08
CA TYR A 875 -22.33 28.28 3.13
C TYR A 875 -20.98 28.96 3.32
N GLN A 876 -19.99 28.17 3.72
CA GLN A 876 -18.69 28.63 4.19
C GLN A 876 -17.55 28.01 3.38
N CYS A 877 -16.43 28.72 3.33
CA CYS A 877 -15.22 28.32 2.63
C CYS A 877 -13.99 28.55 3.51
N VAL A 878 -13.08 27.58 3.47
CA VAL A 878 -11.82 27.56 4.22
C VAL A 878 -10.72 27.11 3.27
N LYS A 879 -9.56 27.77 3.32
CA LYS A 879 -8.39 27.38 2.54
C LYS A 879 -7.17 27.22 3.44
N LEU A 880 -6.52 26.06 3.36
CA LEU A 880 -5.34 25.72 4.14
C LEU A 880 -4.05 26.29 3.52
N THR A 881 -2.99 26.41 4.33
CA THR A 881 -1.66 26.90 3.90
C THR A 881 -0.99 26.10 2.79
N ASN A 882 -1.40 24.85 2.57
CA ASN A 882 -0.94 24.00 1.46
C ASN A 882 -1.81 24.14 0.18
N GLY A 883 -2.78 25.05 0.17
CA GLY A 883 -3.67 25.31 -0.96
C GLY A 883 -4.92 24.43 -1.03
N ILE A 884 -5.11 23.48 -0.10
CA ILE A 884 -6.34 22.67 -0.04
C ILE A 884 -7.53 23.55 0.32
N LEU A 885 -8.61 23.40 -0.46
CA LEU A 885 -9.89 24.05 -0.25
C LEU A 885 -10.87 23.10 0.46
N VAL A 886 -11.59 23.63 1.44
CA VAL A 886 -12.69 22.94 2.14
C VAL A 886 -13.92 23.83 2.05
N LEU A 887 -14.99 23.27 1.52
CA LEU A 887 -16.31 23.88 1.53
C LEU A 887 -17.09 23.31 2.72
N ALA A 888 -17.88 24.14 3.37
CA ALA A 888 -18.68 23.77 4.52
C ALA A 888 -20.12 24.28 4.40
N GLU A 889 -21.08 23.50 4.85
CA GLU A 889 -22.45 23.95 5.14
C GLU A 889 -22.66 23.84 6.65
N LEU A 890 -22.84 24.98 7.33
CA LEU A 890 -23.18 25.03 8.74
C LEU A 890 -24.68 25.30 8.90
N LYS A 891 -25.41 24.28 9.34
CA LYS A 891 -26.85 24.31 9.59
C LYS A 891 -27.11 24.60 11.07
N ILE A 892 -27.89 25.64 11.35
CA ILE A 892 -28.22 26.12 12.70
C ILE A 892 -29.74 26.08 12.86
N VAL A 893 -30.23 25.31 13.84
CA VAL A 893 -31.66 25.20 14.17
C VAL A 893 -31.96 26.09 15.39
N PRO A 894 -32.56 27.28 15.25
CA PRO A 894 -32.74 28.26 16.33
C PRO A 894 -33.69 27.82 17.45
N GLN A 895 -34.54 26.83 17.22
CA GLN A 895 -35.46 26.31 18.26
C GLN A 895 -34.74 25.43 19.29
N THR A 896 -33.65 24.76 18.89
CA THR A 896 -32.87 23.84 19.73
C THR A 896 -31.42 24.30 19.91
N ASN A 897 -31.04 25.40 19.23
CA ASN A 897 -29.68 25.88 19.07
C ASN A 897 -28.69 24.80 18.58
N ALA A 898 -29.17 23.79 17.85
CA ALA A 898 -28.36 22.68 17.37
C ALA A 898 -27.58 23.05 16.09
N TYR A 899 -26.31 22.66 16.05
CA TYR A 899 -25.38 22.90 14.95
C TYR A 899 -24.99 21.59 14.28
N THR A 900 -25.20 21.50 12.97
CA THR A 900 -24.71 20.41 12.12
C THR A 900 -23.79 21.01 11.05
N LEU A 901 -22.63 20.41 10.87
CA LEU A 901 -21.57 20.84 9.94
C LEU A 901 -21.36 19.76 8.88
N SER A 902 -21.74 20.06 7.63
CA SER A 902 -21.37 19.24 6.47
C SER A 902 -20.06 19.76 5.89
N LEU A 903 -19.06 18.89 5.73
CA LEU A 903 -17.77 19.22 5.11
C LEU A 903 -17.63 18.55 3.74
N LYS A 904 -17.10 19.31 2.77
CA LYS A 904 -16.91 18.86 1.38
C LYS A 904 -15.58 19.35 0.80
N SER A 905 -14.72 18.41 0.40
CA SER A 905 -13.39 18.62 -0.15
C SER A 905 -13.01 17.43 -1.05
N ARG A 906 -11.93 17.58 -1.81
CA ARG A 906 -11.29 16.45 -2.52
C ARG A 906 -10.36 15.62 -1.60
N HIS A 907 -10.11 16.09 -0.38
CA HIS A 907 -9.28 15.40 0.61
C HIS A 907 -10.10 15.20 1.89
N VAL A 908 -10.50 13.95 2.16
CA VAL A 908 -11.32 13.57 3.32
C VAL A 908 -10.50 13.51 4.62
N GLU A 909 -9.19 13.23 4.52
CA GLU A 909 -8.27 13.05 5.67
C GLU A 909 -8.21 14.26 6.63
N ILE A 910 -8.57 15.47 6.18
CA ILE A 910 -8.52 16.69 6.98
C ILE A 910 -9.82 16.97 7.76
N TYR A 911 -10.89 16.23 7.51
CA TYR A 911 -12.19 16.48 8.15
C TYR A 911 -12.18 16.40 9.68
N PRO A 912 -11.51 15.44 10.35
CA PRO A 912 -11.46 15.40 11.81
C PRO A 912 -10.86 16.69 12.42
N GLY A 913 -9.79 17.21 11.82
CA GLY A 913 -9.14 18.43 12.29
C GLY A 913 -9.93 19.71 11.97
N VAL A 914 -10.66 19.76 10.84
CA VAL A 914 -11.58 20.87 10.55
C VAL A 914 -12.78 20.84 11.48
N HIS A 915 -13.35 19.67 11.75
CA HIS A 915 -14.41 19.48 12.74
C HIS A 915 -13.98 19.93 14.15
N GLU A 916 -12.79 19.52 14.61
CA GLU A 916 -12.22 19.96 15.88
C GLU A 916 -12.00 21.48 15.93
N ALA A 917 -11.54 22.09 14.83
CA ALA A 917 -11.42 23.55 14.74
C ALA A 917 -12.77 24.28 14.86
N TYR A 918 -13.83 23.78 14.24
CA TYR A 918 -15.18 24.36 14.41
C TYR A 918 -15.69 24.18 15.84
N LEU A 919 -15.49 23.01 16.46
CA LEU A 919 -15.83 22.78 17.87
C LEU A 919 -15.07 23.72 18.82
N ALA A 920 -13.79 23.96 18.56
CA ALA A 920 -12.96 24.86 19.36
C ALA A 920 -13.44 26.31 19.22
N VAL A 921 -13.63 26.81 18.00
CA VAL A 921 -14.06 28.20 17.74
C VAL A 921 -15.48 28.50 18.22
N LEU A 922 -16.38 27.51 18.21
CA LEU A 922 -17.78 27.69 18.66
C LEU A 922 -17.99 27.46 20.17
N LYS A 923 -17.02 26.84 20.88
CA LYS A 923 -17.11 26.63 22.34
C LYS A 923 -16.78 27.87 23.18
N GLY A 924 -16.14 28.87 22.58
CA GLY A 924 -15.46 29.95 23.31
C GLY A 924 -14.04 29.52 23.63
#